data_AF-A0A1S3RKB5-F1
#
_entry.id   AF-A0A1S3RKB5-F1
#
_cell.length_a   1.000
_cell.length_b   1.000
_cell.length_c   1.000
_cell.angle_alpha   90.00
_cell.angle_beta   90.00
_cell.angle_gamma   90.00
#
_symmetry.space_group_name_H-M   'P 1'
#
loop_
_entity.id
_entity.type
_entity.pdbx_description
1 polymer ?
#
loop_
_entity_poly.entity_id
_entity_poly.type
_entity_poly.pdbx_seq_one_letter_code
_entity_poly.pdbx_strand_id
1 'polypeptide(L)'
;MTLLCDLESSLGCMFRPLPLIVRVIHKSRLRYYGKPGLKINYPYQAYFEVADQSGTMSLVLWNELCPEWYQRLNVGTVLYLQNYTLKQSYQNRSRPHIDNHRMKSFHSVEICLNPRNPTAVLTVVPAKSVPPQWGLPEVSYQFTVRSELESLASNSACDVIGLVTFVSRVERIKCKGNTGPEKYWTYRWVHAVDGTSNIPFILEIFASSQPEIFNGIYPMTYLVCTQMRKCQEPDSLPYLTSSCETQIFTTGYHKGQPYVSDPRVKSFIQWTKTLKDSVMLKKTAVGGHYCFPHAPLIFTQSVADGSAQVPLVAANDLKSELEGLHYREHKRLAIQGQVMAVQYVTLPEETLSDQQMVQSVVAVSDPPSDQRTVEVTQMLINRETAPSSVQSSPSRRKRKQAKKRVMKRRYITRARVQEKREAGHGLTEEELSEEESDSETEEVGPLEKRTDQSRASGQLGPPGFPQSEGATGEGSVADCDRTSWESSSWPKQRQEVLEYLHPGGVCSESLSQRFRFDDKTLLLQQSNLHAARWTPEQTTDTLSSVTCQGYYKITILGINQQMAIDAAFVPVMSSGDPRSLGLTQDPHDNTLLSCLSAGFICPLADPLSQSEVALPEPEEILATAEELKDTHLVCILDLCHLGGEKVEVIITKVYRMTDIALV
;
A
#
# COMPACT_ATOMS: atom_id res chain seq x y z
N MET A 1 -6.52 27.36 36.74
CA MET A 1 -6.59 26.47 35.57
C MET A 1 -8.05 26.35 35.20
N THR A 2 -8.39 26.44 33.92
CA THR A 2 -9.76 26.21 33.43
C THR A 2 -9.94 24.76 33.03
N LEU A 3 -11.17 24.25 33.08
CA LEU A 3 -11.53 22.94 32.54
C LEU A 3 -12.18 23.08 31.15
N LEU A 4 -12.23 21.99 30.39
CA LEU A 4 -12.84 21.96 29.06
C LEU A 4 -14.34 22.28 29.08
N CYS A 5 -15.08 21.86 30.11
CA CYS A 5 -16.50 22.21 30.27
C CYS A 5 -16.76 23.72 30.39
N ASP A 6 -15.82 24.46 31.01
CA ASP A 6 -15.94 25.90 31.18
C ASP A 6 -15.79 26.63 29.84
N LEU A 7 -14.99 26.05 28.93
CA LEU A 7 -14.72 26.62 27.61
C LEU A 7 -15.93 26.53 26.68
N GLU A 8 -16.72 25.46 26.75
CA GLU A 8 -17.96 25.28 25.96
C GLU A 8 -18.93 26.45 26.17
N SER A 9 -19.01 26.96 27.41
CA SER A 9 -19.94 28.05 27.78
C SER A 9 -19.37 29.46 27.55
N SER A 10 -18.12 29.57 27.10
CA SER A 10 -17.38 30.85 27.01
C SER A 10 -17.26 31.44 25.60
N LEU A 11 -17.84 30.79 24.59
CA LEU A 11 -17.76 31.24 23.20
C LEU A 11 -18.44 32.62 23.03
N GLY A 12 -17.70 33.59 22.49
CA GLY A 12 -18.22 34.95 22.25
C GLY A 12 -18.08 35.92 23.42
N CYS A 13 -17.63 35.45 24.61
CA CYS A 13 -17.24 36.33 25.70
C CYS A 13 -15.86 36.93 25.44
N MET A 14 -15.67 38.22 25.75
CA MET A 14 -14.39 38.96 25.67
C MET A 14 -13.33 38.49 26.69
N PHE A 15 -13.33 37.21 27.08
CA PHE A 15 -12.41 36.66 28.06
C PHE A 15 -11.12 36.19 27.40
N ARG A 16 -9.97 36.58 27.96
CA ARG A 16 -8.72 35.88 27.67
C ARG A 16 -8.81 34.50 28.32
N PRO A 17 -8.68 33.39 27.56
CA PRO A 17 -8.81 32.07 28.14
C PRO A 17 -7.69 31.81 29.15
N LEU A 18 -8.08 31.31 30.33
CA LEU A 18 -7.14 30.92 31.37
C LEU A 18 -6.29 29.72 30.91
N PRO A 19 -5.12 29.49 31.53
CA PRO A 19 -4.31 28.34 31.20
C PRO A 19 -5.05 27.01 31.41
N LEU A 20 -4.77 26.05 30.53
CA LEU A 20 -5.42 24.76 30.44
C LEU A 20 -4.37 23.63 30.52
N ILE A 21 -4.69 22.55 31.24
CA ILE A 21 -3.91 21.31 31.23
C ILE A 21 -4.78 20.20 30.66
N VAL A 22 -4.29 19.53 29.62
CA VAL A 22 -5.01 18.45 28.94
C VAL A 22 -4.06 17.33 28.53
N ARG A 23 -4.59 16.13 28.35
CA ARG A 23 -3.89 15.01 27.72
C ARG A 23 -4.35 14.85 26.27
N VAL A 24 -3.42 14.60 25.36
CA VAL A 24 -3.73 14.18 23.99
C VAL A 24 -4.26 12.75 24.01
N ILE A 25 -5.52 12.55 23.65
CA ILE A 25 -6.15 11.22 23.55
C ILE A 25 -6.13 10.72 22.11
N HIS A 26 -6.22 11.62 21.13
CA HIS A 26 -6.12 11.26 19.73
C HIS A 26 -5.30 12.28 18.94
N LYS A 27 -4.65 11.80 17.88
CA LYS A 27 -3.89 12.60 16.90
C LYS A 27 -4.33 12.21 15.50
N SER A 28 -4.81 13.18 14.73
CA SER A 28 -5.19 12.98 13.33
C SER A 28 -4.01 13.17 12.38
N ARG A 29 -4.21 12.82 11.10
CA ARG A 29 -3.27 13.14 10.03
C ARG A 29 -3.06 14.65 9.86
N LEU A 30 -1.83 15.03 9.52
CA LEU A 30 -1.47 16.36 9.04
C LEU A 30 -2.14 16.63 7.70
N ARG A 31 -2.84 17.76 7.57
CA ARG A 31 -3.58 18.14 6.36
C ARG A 31 -2.95 19.38 5.73
N TYR A 32 -2.62 19.30 4.44
CA TYR A 32 -2.25 20.45 3.63
C TYR A 32 -3.51 21.12 3.08
N TYR A 33 -3.64 22.44 3.25
CA TYR A 33 -4.75 23.24 2.71
C TYR A 33 -4.31 24.36 1.78
N GLY A 34 -3.01 24.41 1.45
CA GLY A 34 -2.49 25.40 0.52
C GLY A 34 -3.18 25.31 -0.84
N LYS A 35 -3.42 26.46 -1.44
CA LYS A 35 -4.00 26.62 -2.77
C LYS A 35 -3.12 27.57 -3.58
N PRO A 36 -3.08 27.45 -4.91
CA PRO A 36 -2.41 28.43 -5.76
C PRO A 36 -2.85 29.85 -5.41
N GLY A 37 -1.90 30.79 -5.31
CA GLY A 37 -2.17 32.19 -4.96
C GLY A 37 -2.29 32.51 -3.47
N LEU A 38 -2.38 31.52 -2.57
CA LEU A 38 -2.33 31.77 -1.12
C LEU A 38 -0.90 32.05 -0.67
N LYS A 39 -0.63 33.28 -0.21
CA LYS A 39 0.65 33.68 0.41
C LYS A 39 0.71 33.26 1.88
N ILE A 40 0.52 31.98 2.17
CA ILE A 40 0.55 31.42 3.52
C ILE A 40 1.75 30.49 3.65
N ASN A 41 2.64 30.79 4.58
CA ASN A 41 3.76 29.92 4.91
C ASN A 41 3.26 28.69 5.67
N TYR A 42 3.72 27.50 5.25
CA TYR A 42 3.38 26.21 5.85
C TYR A 42 1.87 25.99 6.01
N PRO A 43 1.05 25.98 4.92
CA PRO A 43 -0.40 25.90 5.01
C PRO A 43 -0.87 24.48 5.38
N TYR A 44 -0.53 24.09 6.61
CA TYR A 44 -0.83 22.83 7.24
C TYR A 44 -1.70 23.05 8.47
N GLN A 45 -2.57 22.09 8.72
CA GLN A 45 -3.35 22.01 9.94
C GLN A 45 -3.33 20.57 10.46
N ALA A 46 -3.39 20.42 11.78
CA ALA A 46 -3.54 19.11 12.42
C ALA A 46 -4.57 19.18 13.54
N TYR A 47 -5.40 18.15 13.63
CA TYR A 47 -6.39 18.00 14.70
C TYR A 47 -5.92 16.99 15.74
N PHE A 48 -6.21 17.29 16.99
CA PHE A 48 -6.03 16.42 18.14
C PHE A 48 -7.32 16.40 18.93
N GLU A 49 -7.67 15.27 19.52
CA GLU A 49 -8.66 15.26 20.62
C GLU A 49 -7.90 15.27 21.93
N VAL A 50 -8.20 16.26 22.75
CA VAL A 50 -7.57 16.47 24.05
C VAL A 50 -8.61 16.32 25.15
N ALA A 51 -8.18 15.92 26.34
CA ALA A 51 -9.08 15.58 27.42
C ALA A 51 -8.54 16.01 28.79
N ASP A 52 -9.45 16.37 29.68
CA ASP A 52 -9.24 16.58 31.11
C ASP A 52 -10.32 15.85 31.91
N GLN A 53 -10.43 16.08 33.22
CA GLN A 53 -11.44 15.42 34.04
C GLN A 53 -12.90 15.73 33.66
N SER A 54 -13.15 16.77 32.87
CA SER A 54 -14.49 17.24 32.51
C SER A 54 -15.01 16.67 31.18
N GLY A 55 -14.13 16.30 30.26
CA GLY A 55 -14.53 15.78 28.96
C GLY A 55 -13.44 15.85 27.89
N THR A 56 -13.84 15.73 26.63
CA THR A 56 -12.97 15.78 25.46
C THR A 56 -13.32 16.98 24.58
N MET A 57 -12.31 17.57 23.94
CA MET A 57 -12.48 18.71 23.03
C MET A 57 -11.45 18.66 21.91
N SER A 58 -11.82 19.14 20.72
CA SER A 58 -10.88 19.25 19.61
C SER A 58 -9.89 20.38 19.84
N LEU A 59 -8.62 20.10 19.54
CA LEU A 59 -7.53 21.07 19.45
C LEU A 59 -6.98 21.11 18.03
N VAL A 60 -6.83 22.31 17.49
CA VAL A 60 -6.35 22.57 16.14
C VAL A 60 -5.01 23.30 16.19
N LEU A 61 -4.02 22.69 15.54
CA LEU A 61 -2.70 23.25 15.32
C LEU A 61 -2.62 23.85 13.92
N TRP A 62 -2.15 25.09 13.78
CA TRP A 62 -2.15 25.83 12.52
C TRP A 62 -0.76 26.25 12.04
N ASN A 63 -0.58 26.26 10.72
CA ASN A 63 0.53 26.88 10.01
C ASN A 63 1.92 26.40 10.49
N GLU A 64 2.81 27.34 10.80
CA GLU A 64 4.18 27.11 11.27
C GLU A 64 4.27 26.31 12.58
N LEU A 65 3.20 26.26 13.38
CA LEU A 65 3.16 25.41 14.56
C LEU A 65 3.08 23.92 14.20
N CYS A 66 2.55 23.56 13.03
CA CYS A 66 2.49 22.18 12.58
C CYS A 66 3.88 21.53 12.46
N PRO A 67 4.81 22.02 11.61
CA PRO A 67 6.15 21.43 11.53
C PRO A 67 6.93 21.53 12.85
N GLU A 68 6.63 22.51 13.70
CA GLU A 68 7.29 22.65 15.01
C GLU A 68 6.85 21.58 16.03
N TRP A 69 5.54 21.32 16.12
CA TRP A 69 4.96 20.55 17.22
C TRP A 69 4.42 19.18 16.82
N TYR A 70 3.98 18.97 15.58
CA TYR A 70 3.23 17.77 15.20
C TYR A 70 3.99 16.47 15.49
N GLN A 71 5.31 16.42 15.27
CA GLN A 71 6.14 15.24 15.58
C GLN A 71 6.40 15.06 17.09
N ARG A 72 6.33 16.14 17.88
CA ARG A 72 6.56 16.12 19.33
C ARG A 72 5.31 15.73 20.10
N LEU A 73 4.14 16.02 19.55
CA LEU A 73 2.85 15.70 20.13
C LEU A 73 2.44 14.27 19.77
N ASN A 74 2.44 13.39 20.77
CA ASN A 74 1.99 12.00 20.64
C ASN A 74 0.77 11.74 21.53
N VAL A 75 0.01 10.70 21.22
CA VAL A 75 -1.06 10.22 22.10
C VAL A 75 -0.48 9.90 23.48
N GLY A 76 -1.16 10.36 24.53
CA GLY A 76 -0.72 10.29 25.92
C GLY A 76 0.07 11.50 26.42
N THR A 77 0.52 12.40 25.54
CA THR A 77 1.26 13.61 25.92
C THR A 77 0.38 14.54 26.75
N VAL A 78 0.91 15.07 27.86
CA VAL A 78 0.24 16.10 28.66
C VAL A 78 0.73 17.48 28.26
N LEU A 79 -0.21 18.38 28.02
CA LEU A 79 0.04 19.72 27.52
C LEU A 79 -0.43 20.75 28.53
N TYR A 80 0.43 21.74 28.77
CA TYR A 80 0.07 23.00 29.40
C TYR A 80 -0.07 24.06 28.30
N LEU A 81 -1.26 24.63 28.18
CA LEU A 81 -1.67 25.54 27.11
C LEU A 81 -1.94 26.93 27.68
N GLN A 82 -1.42 27.96 27.02
CA GLN A 82 -1.77 29.35 27.25
C GLN A 82 -1.93 30.07 25.92
N ASN A 83 -2.59 31.24 25.93
CA ASN A 83 -2.76 32.08 24.75
C ASN A 83 -3.37 31.32 23.56
N TYR A 84 -4.36 30.47 23.81
CA TYR A 84 -5.15 29.84 22.74
C TYR A 84 -6.39 30.69 22.42
N THR A 85 -7.06 30.35 21.33
CA THR A 85 -8.37 30.94 20.97
C THR A 85 -9.44 29.87 20.93
N LEU A 86 -10.69 30.27 21.14
CA LEU A 86 -11.84 29.39 20.94
C LEU A 86 -12.54 29.78 19.65
N LYS A 87 -12.93 28.78 18.87
CA LYS A 87 -13.75 28.95 17.67
C LYS A 87 -14.90 27.96 17.67
N GLN A 88 -15.94 28.27 16.92
CA GLN A 88 -16.96 27.28 16.59
C GLN A 88 -16.30 26.12 15.85
N SER A 89 -16.58 24.90 16.29
CA SER A 89 -16.05 23.71 15.62
C SER A 89 -16.50 23.62 14.18
N TYR A 90 -15.61 23.14 13.31
CA TYR A 90 -15.95 22.80 11.94
C TYR A 90 -16.86 21.57 11.89
N GLN A 91 -18.06 21.73 11.32
CA GLN A 91 -19.11 20.70 11.36
C GLN A 91 -18.83 19.50 10.45
N ASN A 92 -18.20 19.70 9.29
CA ASN A 92 -17.91 18.62 8.33
C ASN A 92 -16.62 17.86 8.67
N ARG A 93 -16.31 17.69 9.97
CA ARG A 93 -15.11 17.00 10.46
C ARG A 93 -15.46 15.58 10.90
N SER A 94 -14.73 14.60 10.40
CA SER A 94 -14.68 13.24 10.97
C SER A 94 -14.00 13.26 12.34
N ARG A 95 -14.51 12.49 13.29
CA ARG A 95 -14.00 12.43 14.66
C ARG A 95 -13.64 10.99 15.02
N PRO A 96 -12.60 10.78 15.85
CA PRO A 96 -12.27 9.46 16.35
C PRO A 96 -13.40 8.92 17.23
N HIS A 97 -13.54 7.60 17.25
CA HIS A 97 -14.46 6.93 18.15
C HIS A 97 -13.79 6.80 19.52
N ILE A 98 -14.24 7.61 20.48
CA ILE A 98 -13.66 7.75 21.83
C ILE A 98 -14.65 7.28 22.91
N ASP A 99 -15.74 6.61 22.53
CA ASP A 99 -16.86 6.24 23.42
C ASP A 99 -16.42 5.40 24.63
N ASN A 100 -15.32 4.65 24.50
CA ASN A 100 -14.68 3.92 25.59
C ASN A 100 -14.32 4.76 26.81
N HIS A 101 -14.07 6.06 26.63
CA HIS A 101 -13.71 6.93 27.73
C HIS A 101 -14.91 7.26 28.64
N ARG A 102 -16.16 7.05 28.19
CA ARG A 102 -17.39 7.47 28.90
C ARG A 102 -17.37 8.94 29.32
N MET A 103 -16.62 9.75 28.59
CA MET A 103 -16.45 11.17 28.84
C MET A 103 -17.43 11.98 28.00
N LYS A 104 -17.86 13.14 28.50
CA LYS A 104 -18.65 14.08 27.71
C LYS A 104 -17.76 14.64 26.60
N SER A 105 -18.25 14.61 25.36
CA SER A 105 -17.56 15.18 24.21
C SER A 105 -18.10 16.57 23.89
N PHE A 106 -17.23 17.57 23.90
CA PHE A 106 -17.56 18.96 23.59
C PHE A 106 -17.28 19.23 22.10
N HIS A 107 -18.33 19.23 21.29
CA HIS A 107 -18.21 19.37 19.84
C HIS A 107 -18.62 20.74 19.30
N SER A 108 -19.21 21.60 20.13
CA SER A 108 -19.63 22.95 19.76
C SER A 108 -18.44 23.90 19.52
N VAL A 109 -17.41 23.79 20.35
CA VAL A 109 -16.24 24.68 20.38
C VAL A 109 -14.95 23.88 20.19
N GLU A 110 -13.96 24.49 19.55
CA GLU A 110 -12.60 23.95 19.41
C GLU A 110 -11.53 24.93 19.90
N ILE A 111 -10.45 24.35 20.45
CA ILE A 111 -9.26 25.07 20.88
C ILE A 111 -8.36 25.29 19.65
N CYS A 112 -8.11 26.54 19.28
CA CYS A 112 -7.23 26.89 18.18
C CYS A 112 -5.90 27.45 18.69
N LEU A 113 -4.80 26.78 18.35
CA LEU A 113 -3.44 27.25 18.60
C LEU A 113 -2.94 28.01 17.37
N ASN A 114 -2.75 29.31 17.52
CA ASN A 114 -2.32 30.21 16.45
C ASN A 114 -0.87 30.66 16.67
N PRO A 115 -0.09 30.91 15.60
CA PRO A 115 1.30 31.34 15.76
C PRO A 115 1.46 32.80 16.19
N ARG A 116 0.51 33.70 15.87
CA ARG A 116 0.73 35.15 16.00
C ARG A 116 -0.36 35.92 16.73
N ASN A 117 -1.63 35.51 16.63
CA ASN A 117 -2.72 36.28 17.21
C ASN A 117 -3.75 35.40 17.95
N PRO A 118 -3.62 35.31 19.28
CA PRO A 118 -2.39 35.46 20.05
C PRO A 118 -1.40 34.33 19.72
N THR A 119 -0.12 34.53 20.02
CA THR A 119 0.90 33.46 19.93
C THR A 119 0.65 32.44 21.02
N ALA A 120 0.24 31.24 20.62
CA ALA A 120 -0.01 30.13 21.52
C ALA A 120 1.27 29.72 22.26
N VAL A 121 1.15 29.48 23.56
CA VAL A 121 2.23 28.90 24.37
C VAL A 121 1.86 27.45 24.68
N LEU A 122 2.69 26.55 24.17
CA LEU A 122 2.51 25.11 24.28
C LEU A 122 3.71 24.53 25.05
N THR A 123 3.45 23.87 26.17
CA THR A 123 4.51 23.20 26.96
C THR A 123 4.14 21.75 27.20
N VAL A 124 5.04 20.83 26.80
CA VAL A 124 4.89 19.40 27.12
C VAL A 124 5.30 19.16 28.56
N VAL A 125 4.37 18.65 29.37
CA VAL A 125 4.65 18.27 30.76
C VAL A 125 5.24 16.85 30.77
N PRO A 126 6.44 16.64 31.35
CA PRO A 126 7.02 15.32 31.46
C PRO A 126 6.11 14.38 32.26
N ALA A 127 5.94 13.13 31.81
CA ALA A 127 5.02 12.17 32.45
C ALA A 127 5.26 11.97 33.97
N LYS A 128 6.52 12.04 34.41
CA LYS A 128 6.91 11.92 35.83
C LYS A 128 6.49 13.14 36.68
N SER A 129 6.22 14.26 36.03
CA SER A 129 5.81 15.52 36.64
C SER A 129 4.31 15.76 36.53
N VAL A 130 3.53 14.77 36.05
CA VAL A 130 2.07 14.84 35.97
C VAL A 130 1.50 14.29 37.28
N PRO A 131 1.00 15.16 38.18
CA PRO A 131 0.38 14.72 39.41
C PRO A 131 -0.97 14.01 39.18
N PRO A 132 -1.30 12.98 39.97
CA PRO A 132 -2.61 12.31 39.92
C PRO A 132 -3.79 13.26 40.19
N GLN A 133 -3.60 14.28 41.04
CA GLN A 133 -4.67 15.22 41.38
C GLN A 133 -5.17 16.09 40.22
N TRP A 134 -4.50 16.10 39.05
CA TRP A 134 -5.02 16.76 37.86
C TRP A 134 -6.17 15.98 37.19
N GLY A 135 -6.42 14.73 37.60
CA GLY A 135 -7.57 13.96 37.12
C GLY A 135 -7.57 13.69 35.61
N LEU A 136 -6.40 13.73 34.96
CA LEU A 136 -6.30 13.53 33.52
C LEU A 136 -6.59 12.08 33.15
N PRO A 137 -7.50 11.82 32.19
CA PRO A 137 -7.88 10.45 31.81
C PRO A 137 -6.68 9.69 31.24
N GLU A 138 -6.70 8.36 31.39
CA GLU A 138 -5.76 7.48 30.70
C GLU A 138 -6.18 7.29 29.23
N VAL A 139 -5.21 6.97 28.37
CA VAL A 139 -5.49 6.65 26.96
C VAL A 139 -6.06 5.24 26.90
N SER A 140 -7.19 5.07 26.23
CA SER A 140 -7.82 3.76 26.03
C SER A 140 -7.81 3.38 24.55
N TYR A 141 -7.79 2.08 24.29
CA TYR A 141 -7.81 1.48 22.96
C TYR A 141 -8.89 0.40 22.89
N GLN A 142 -9.40 0.13 21.70
CA GLN A 142 -10.41 -0.87 21.38
C GLN A 142 -9.78 -1.99 20.55
N PHE A 143 -8.78 -2.70 21.11
CA PHE A 143 -8.16 -3.79 20.36
C PHE A 143 -9.17 -4.91 20.11
N THR A 144 -9.35 -5.29 18.85
CA THR A 144 -10.17 -6.42 18.40
C THR A 144 -9.25 -7.52 17.89
N VAL A 145 -9.51 -8.76 18.30
CA VAL A 145 -8.83 -9.94 17.74
C VAL A 145 -9.58 -10.44 16.52
N ARG A 146 -8.91 -11.17 15.65
CA ARG A 146 -9.47 -11.57 14.36
C ARG A 146 -10.71 -12.42 14.52
N SER A 147 -10.76 -13.34 15.48
CA SER A 147 -11.93 -14.19 15.75
C SER A 147 -13.20 -13.43 16.19
N GLU A 148 -13.07 -12.16 16.59
CA GLU A 148 -14.19 -11.31 17.02
C GLU A 148 -14.64 -10.33 15.92
N LEU A 149 -13.94 -10.27 14.78
CA LEU A 149 -14.19 -9.24 13.76
C LEU A 149 -15.58 -9.40 13.12
N GLU A 150 -16.06 -10.62 12.94
CA GLU A 150 -17.37 -10.93 12.37
C GLU A 150 -18.52 -10.35 13.21
N SER A 151 -18.38 -10.34 14.54
CA SER A 151 -19.44 -9.90 15.45
C SER A 151 -19.55 -8.38 15.60
N LEU A 152 -18.53 -7.62 15.17
CA LEU A 152 -18.57 -6.16 15.19
C LEU A 152 -19.62 -5.61 14.24
N ALA A 153 -20.26 -4.49 14.59
CA ALA A 153 -21.19 -3.81 13.69
C ALA A 153 -20.45 -3.28 12.44
N SER A 154 -21.12 -3.27 11.29
CA SER A 154 -20.57 -2.64 10.09
C SER A 154 -20.32 -1.14 10.33
N ASN A 155 -19.24 -0.61 9.77
CA ASN A 155 -18.74 0.76 10.01
C ASN A 155 -18.29 1.09 11.44
N SER A 156 -18.26 0.12 12.37
CA SER A 156 -17.63 0.34 13.67
C SER A 156 -16.13 0.57 13.55
N ALA A 157 -15.55 1.33 14.49
CA ALA A 157 -14.12 1.53 14.58
C ALA A 157 -13.51 0.52 15.56
N CYS A 158 -12.31 0.02 15.25
CA CYS A 158 -11.54 -0.84 16.14
C CYS A 158 -10.03 -0.61 15.98
N ASP A 159 -9.27 -1.08 16.95
CA ASP A 159 -7.81 -1.14 16.89
C ASP A 159 -7.38 -2.59 16.65
N VAL A 160 -6.33 -2.82 15.89
CA VAL A 160 -5.83 -4.18 15.61
C VAL A 160 -4.32 -4.25 15.72
N ILE A 161 -3.83 -5.43 16.07
CA ILE A 161 -2.42 -5.79 16.03
C ILE A 161 -2.28 -7.16 15.38
N GLY A 162 -1.32 -7.31 14.46
CA GLY A 162 -1.05 -8.58 13.81
C GLY A 162 0.39 -8.68 13.30
N LEU A 163 0.81 -9.91 13.00
CA LEU A 163 2.05 -10.22 12.31
C LEU A 163 1.75 -10.24 10.81
N VAL A 164 2.41 -9.39 10.04
CA VAL A 164 2.18 -9.23 8.60
C VAL A 164 2.59 -10.50 7.86
N THR A 165 1.69 -11.04 7.04
CA THR A 165 1.95 -12.20 6.16
C THR A 165 1.93 -11.82 4.69
N PHE A 166 1.17 -10.80 4.31
CA PHE A 166 1.10 -10.35 2.91
C PHE A 166 1.09 -8.82 2.82
N VAL A 167 1.75 -8.29 1.78
CA VAL A 167 1.72 -6.85 1.43
C VAL A 167 1.62 -6.73 -0.08
N SER A 168 0.52 -6.16 -0.59
CA SER A 168 0.35 -5.91 -2.03
C SER A 168 1.25 -4.78 -2.53
N ARG A 169 1.32 -4.62 -3.86
CA ARG A 169 1.86 -3.39 -4.45
C ARG A 169 1.04 -2.16 -4.04
N VAL A 170 1.65 -0.98 -4.17
CA VAL A 170 0.97 0.31 -3.97
C VAL A 170 0.13 0.67 -5.19
N GLU A 171 -1.09 1.13 -4.93
CA GLU A 171 -2.03 1.62 -5.94
C GLU A 171 -2.58 2.99 -5.53
N ARG A 172 -3.24 3.67 -6.47
CA ARG A 172 -3.87 4.98 -6.28
C ARG A 172 -5.30 4.93 -6.79
N ILE A 173 -6.22 5.48 -6.02
CA ILE A 173 -7.60 5.70 -6.48
C ILE A 173 -7.88 7.21 -6.58
N LYS A 174 -8.62 7.59 -7.61
CA LYS A 174 -9.05 8.96 -7.83
C LYS A 174 -10.11 9.36 -6.81
N CYS A 175 -9.95 10.53 -6.19
CA CYS A 175 -10.92 11.08 -5.26
C CYS A 175 -12.14 11.61 -6.02
N LYS A 176 -13.33 11.09 -5.72
CA LYS A 176 -14.60 11.62 -6.25
C LYS A 176 -14.93 12.95 -5.53
N GLY A 177 -14.66 14.08 -6.18
CA GLY A 177 -14.97 15.42 -5.63
C GLY A 177 -15.05 16.49 -6.71
N ASN A 178 -16.06 17.36 -6.64
CA ASN A 178 -16.53 18.14 -7.79
C ASN A 178 -15.93 19.54 -7.97
N THR A 179 -14.93 19.97 -7.19
CA THR A 179 -14.43 21.36 -7.27
C THR A 179 -12.95 21.48 -6.88
N GLY A 180 -12.05 21.00 -7.74
CA GLY A 180 -10.61 21.20 -7.56
C GLY A 180 -9.75 20.38 -8.53
N PRO A 181 -8.41 20.56 -8.49
CA PRO A 181 -7.50 19.70 -9.23
C PRO A 181 -7.68 18.24 -8.79
N GLU A 182 -7.42 17.32 -9.71
CA GLU A 182 -7.57 15.89 -9.45
C GLU A 182 -6.74 15.46 -8.25
N LYS A 183 -7.38 14.75 -7.31
CA LYS A 183 -6.72 14.23 -6.11
C LYS A 183 -6.73 12.72 -6.16
N TYR A 184 -5.68 12.15 -5.60
CA TYR A 184 -5.51 10.70 -5.53
C TYR A 184 -5.22 10.29 -4.10
N TRP A 185 -5.77 9.14 -3.71
CA TRP A 185 -5.40 8.47 -2.47
C TRP A 185 -4.53 7.27 -2.79
N THR A 186 -3.34 7.24 -2.20
CA THR A 186 -2.41 6.11 -2.30
C THR A 186 -2.76 5.09 -1.23
N TYR A 187 -2.83 3.82 -1.59
CA TYR A 187 -3.17 2.73 -0.68
C TYR A 187 -2.45 1.43 -1.05
N ARG A 188 -2.57 0.42 -0.18
CA ARG A 188 -2.19 -0.97 -0.43
C ARG A 188 -3.00 -1.91 0.46
N TRP A 189 -3.03 -3.18 0.09
CA TRP A 189 -3.59 -4.26 0.88
C TRP A 189 -2.52 -4.95 1.73
N VAL A 190 -2.89 -5.30 2.96
CA VAL A 190 -2.03 -6.01 3.89
C VAL A 190 -2.82 -7.12 4.59
N HIS A 191 -2.22 -8.31 4.70
CA HIS A 191 -2.75 -9.35 5.59
C HIS A 191 -1.91 -9.44 6.84
N ALA A 192 -2.58 -9.55 7.99
CA ALA A 192 -1.93 -9.72 9.28
C ALA A 192 -2.64 -10.77 10.13
N VAL A 193 -1.89 -11.64 10.80
CA VAL A 193 -2.42 -12.71 11.67
C VAL A 193 -2.14 -12.43 13.13
N ASP A 194 -3.05 -12.82 14.03
CA ASP A 194 -2.90 -12.62 15.48
C ASP A 194 -2.93 -13.91 16.32
N GLY A 195 -3.10 -15.06 15.66
CA GLY A 195 -3.17 -16.37 16.29
C GLY A 195 -4.56 -16.79 16.79
N THR A 196 -5.59 -15.96 16.60
CA THR A 196 -6.95 -16.27 17.06
C THR A 196 -7.84 -16.89 15.99
N SER A 197 -7.44 -16.81 14.72
CA SER A 197 -8.15 -17.36 13.57
C SER A 197 -7.19 -17.85 12.49
N ASN A 198 -7.66 -18.74 11.63
CA ASN A 198 -6.95 -19.17 10.41
C ASN A 198 -7.08 -18.17 9.26
N ILE A 199 -8.08 -17.28 9.33
CA ILE A 199 -8.26 -16.19 8.37
C ILE A 199 -7.48 -14.98 8.90
N PRO A 200 -6.66 -14.29 8.09
CA PRO A 200 -5.98 -13.08 8.55
C PRO A 200 -6.94 -11.89 8.65
N PHE A 201 -6.50 -10.82 9.31
CA PHE A 201 -7.05 -9.49 9.05
C PHE A 201 -6.75 -9.09 7.61
N ILE A 202 -7.78 -8.68 6.86
CA ILE A 202 -7.64 -8.08 5.53
C ILE A 202 -7.69 -6.57 5.72
N LEU A 203 -6.58 -5.88 5.45
CA LEU A 203 -6.41 -4.47 5.76
C LEU A 203 -6.22 -3.65 4.47
N GLU A 204 -7.13 -2.72 4.21
CA GLU A 204 -6.98 -1.67 3.21
C GLU A 204 -6.33 -0.44 3.88
N ILE A 205 -5.05 -0.22 3.57
CA ILE A 205 -4.24 0.78 4.26
C ILE A 205 -3.98 1.96 3.33
N PHE A 206 -4.44 3.14 3.73
CA PHE A 206 -4.18 4.39 3.02
C PHE A 206 -2.92 5.08 3.57
N ALA A 207 -2.17 5.71 2.68
CA ALA A 207 -1.02 6.52 3.05
C ALA A 207 -1.46 7.68 3.97
N SER A 208 -0.83 7.74 5.15
CA SER A 208 -1.10 8.76 6.18
C SER A 208 0.08 9.74 6.31
N SER A 209 0.09 10.56 7.36
CA SER A 209 1.23 11.42 7.71
C SER A 209 2.45 10.66 8.28
N GLN A 210 2.52 9.36 8.02
CA GLN A 210 3.59 8.45 8.44
C GLN A 210 4.16 7.70 7.20
N PRO A 211 4.68 8.42 6.19
CA PRO A 211 5.10 7.81 4.92
C PRO A 211 6.23 6.79 5.10
N GLU A 212 7.12 6.97 6.08
CA GLU A 212 8.19 6.03 6.40
C GLU A 212 7.65 4.71 6.95
N ILE A 213 6.56 4.78 7.72
CA ILE A 213 5.89 3.58 8.25
C ILE A 213 5.12 2.90 7.14
N PHE A 214 4.35 3.64 6.34
CA PHE A 214 3.58 3.11 5.21
C PHE A 214 4.48 2.38 4.19
N ASN A 215 5.61 2.99 3.82
CA ASN A 215 6.57 2.37 2.91
C ASN A 215 7.43 1.29 3.59
N GLY A 216 7.48 1.28 4.93
CA GLY A 216 8.24 0.33 5.72
C GLY A 216 7.47 -0.92 6.13
N ILE A 217 6.25 -1.15 5.62
CA ILE A 217 5.46 -2.36 5.89
C ILE A 217 6.01 -3.51 5.03
N TYR A 218 6.42 -4.60 5.67
CA TYR A 218 6.83 -5.83 5.01
C TYR A 218 6.43 -7.06 5.85
N PRO A 219 6.35 -8.26 5.25
CA PRO A 219 6.04 -9.49 5.99
C PRO A 219 6.96 -9.74 7.18
N MET A 220 6.48 -10.50 8.16
CA MET A 220 7.18 -10.78 9.43
C MET A 220 7.38 -9.57 10.36
N THR A 221 6.71 -8.44 10.11
CA THR A 221 6.66 -7.32 11.06
C THR A 221 5.37 -7.29 11.86
N TYR A 222 5.42 -6.73 13.06
CA TYR A 222 4.21 -6.37 13.77
C TYR A 222 3.62 -5.13 13.10
N LEU A 223 2.32 -5.14 12.91
CA LEU A 223 1.55 -4.02 12.40
C LEU A 223 0.44 -3.72 13.39
N VAL A 224 0.41 -2.48 13.86
CA VAL A 224 -0.66 -1.93 14.70
C VAL A 224 -1.37 -0.88 13.90
N CYS A 225 -2.69 -0.99 13.78
CA CYS A 225 -3.52 0.01 13.15
C CYS A 225 -4.62 0.41 14.15
N THR A 226 -4.67 1.69 14.52
CA THR A 226 -5.72 2.20 15.40
C THR A 226 -6.87 2.81 14.61
N GLN A 227 -8.07 2.86 15.17
CA GLN A 227 -9.24 3.55 14.59
C GLN A 227 -9.52 3.12 13.14
N MET A 228 -9.34 1.83 12.86
CA MET A 228 -9.69 1.22 11.58
C MET A 228 -11.19 1.01 11.51
N ARG A 229 -11.79 1.18 10.33
CA ARG A 229 -13.23 0.98 10.13
C ARG A 229 -13.51 -0.42 9.59
N LYS A 230 -14.45 -1.15 10.19
CA LYS A 230 -14.96 -2.41 9.63
C LYS A 230 -15.84 -2.16 8.42
N CYS A 231 -15.53 -2.84 7.32
CA CYS A 231 -16.34 -2.90 6.12
C CYS A 231 -16.69 -4.36 5.81
N GLN A 232 -17.91 -4.58 5.32
CA GLN A 232 -18.38 -5.89 4.91
C GLN A 232 -19.42 -5.71 3.81
N GLU A 233 -19.12 -6.21 2.63
CA GLU A 233 -20.08 -6.32 1.53
C GLU A 233 -20.94 -7.58 1.68
N PRO A 234 -22.14 -7.62 1.08
CA PRO A 234 -22.95 -8.83 1.04
C PRO A 234 -22.12 -10.02 0.53
N ASP A 235 -22.25 -11.16 1.19
CA ASP A 235 -21.57 -12.43 0.84
C ASP A 235 -20.03 -12.37 0.82
N SER A 236 -19.43 -11.37 1.47
CA SER A 236 -17.97 -11.24 1.59
C SER A 236 -17.49 -11.29 3.05
N LEU A 237 -16.22 -11.67 3.23
CA LEU A 237 -15.53 -11.59 4.51
C LEU A 237 -15.34 -10.12 4.94
N PRO A 238 -15.39 -9.82 6.24
CA PRO A 238 -15.13 -8.47 6.71
C PRO A 238 -13.67 -8.09 6.48
N TYR A 239 -13.45 -6.85 6.07
CA TYR A 239 -12.13 -6.21 5.98
C TYR A 239 -12.11 -4.91 6.79
N LEU A 240 -10.91 -4.41 7.05
CA LEU A 240 -10.70 -3.16 7.76
C LEU A 240 -10.07 -2.14 6.83
N THR A 241 -10.63 -0.93 6.78
CA THR A 241 -10.08 0.18 5.99
C THR A 241 -9.66 1.35 6.89
N SER A 242 -8.62 2.08 6.45
CA SER A 242 -8.14 3.24 7.18
C SER A 242 -9.17 4.38 7.20
N SER A 243 -9.25 5.09 8.31
CA SER A 243 -10.02 6.32 8.47
C SER A 243 -9.10 7.55 8.44
N CYS A 244 -9.66 8.76 8.57
CA CYS A 244 -8.85 9.98 8.75
C CYS A 244 -8.15 10.02 10.12
N GLU A 245 -8.56 9.13 11.02
CA GLU A 245 -8.19 9.02 12.41
C GLU A 245 -7.18 7.87 12.64
N THR A 246 -6.96 7.03 11.62
CA THR A 246 -6.05 5.90 11.70
C THR A 246 -4.60 6.33 11.91
N GLN A 247 -3.94 5.68 12.86
CA GLN A 247 -2.49 5.71 13.03
C GLN A 247 -1.94 4.30 12.86
N ILE A 248 -0.76 4.22 12.26
CA ILE A 248 -0.11 2.96 11.92
C ILE A 248 1.24 2.90 12.62
N PHE A 249 1.56 1.75 13.20
CA PHE A 249 2.88 1.51 13.80
C PHE A 249 3.38 0.14 13.40
N THR A 250 4.67 0.06 13.06
CA THR A 250 5.33 -1.20 12.73
C THR A 250 6.34 -1.61 13.82
N THR A 251 6.97 -2.77 13.65
CA THR A 251 8.14 -3.17 14.46
C THR A 251 9.16 -2.03 14.54
N GLY A 252 9.60 -1.69 15.76
CA GLY A 252 10.48 -0.56 16.03
C GLY A 252 9.75 0.73 16.43
N TYR A 253 8.53 0.95 15.92
CA TYR A 253 7.69 2.12 16.26
C TYR A 253 6.60 1.81 17.30
N HIS A 254 6.22 0.53 17.45
CA HIS A 254 5.26 0.13 18.49
C HIS A 254 5.82 0.29 19.91
N LYS A 255 7.15 0.24 20.07
CA LYS A 255 7.78 0.22 21.40
C LYS A 255 7.65 1.59 22.05
N GLY A 256 7.07 1.60 23.26
CA GLY A 256 6.84 2.83 24.03
C GLY A 256 5.52 3.54 23.70
N GLN A 257 4.69 2.96 22.83
CA GLN A 257 3.33 3.45 22.63
C GLN A 257 2.45 3.11 23.84
N PRO A 258 1.43 3.94 24.17
CA PRO A 258 0.59 3.72 25.34
C PRO A 258 -0.17 2.38 25.32
N TYR A 259 -0.53 1.87 24.14
CA TYR A 259 -1.25 0.60 24.00
C TYR A 259 -0.44 -0.65 24.37
N VAL A 260 0.88 -0.57 24.57
CA VAL A 260 1.71 -1.76 24.84
C VAL A 260 1.32 -2.45 26.17
N SER A 261 0.66 -1.73 27.08
CA SER A 261 0.11 -2.30 28.31
C SER A 261 -1.20 -3.07 28.12
N ASP A 262 -1.85 -2.96 26.96
CA ASP A 262 -3.12 -3.60 26.67
C ASP A 262 -3.01 -5.14 26.75
N PRO A 263 -3.96 -5.84 27.41
CA PRO A 263 -3.92 -7.29 27.54
C PRO A 263 -3.90 -8.03 26.19
N ARG A 264 -4.66 -7.57 25.19
CA ARG A 264 -4.74 -8.22 23.87
C ARG A 264 -3.42 -8.06 23.12
N VAL A 265 -2.79 -6.89 23.22
CA VAL A 265 -1.44 -6.65 22.68
C VAL A 265 -0.41 -7.56 23.36
N LYS A 266 -0.46 -7.72 24.68
CA LYS A 266 0.43 -8.64 25.41
C LYS A 266 0.23 -10.10 24.99
N SER A 267 -1.01 -10.54 24.86
CA SER A 267 -1.35 -11.89 24.40
C SER A 267 -0.82 -12.15 22.99
N PHE A 268 -0.99 -11.20 22.07
CA PHE A 268 -0.41 -11.27 20.73
C PHE A 268 1.12 -11.40 20.78
N ILE A 269 1.80 -10.53 21.54
CA ILE A 269 3.27 -10.59 21.66
C ILE A 269 3.72 -11.93 22.26
N GLN A 270 2.98 -12.48 23.23
CA GLN A 270 3.28 -13.80 23.78
C GLN A 270 3.08 -14.91 22.74
N TRP A 271 1.99 -14.86 21.97
CA TRP A 271 1.73 -15.80 20.88
C TRP A 271 2.85 -15.78 19.83
N THR A 272 3.31 -14.60 19.40
CA THR A 272 4.39 -14.53 18.38
C THR A 272 5.68 -15.22 18.81
N LYS A 273 5.95 -15.36 20.12
CA LYS A 273 7.13 -16.07 20.63
C LYS A 273 7.04 -17.59 20.49
N THR A 274 5.86 -18.13 20.23
CA THR A 274 5.66 -19.58 20.01
C THR A 274 5.85 -19.98 18.55
N LEU A 275 5.93 -19.00 17.65
CA LEU A 275 6.05 -19.23 16.21
C LEU A 275 7.47 -19.62 15.82
N LYS A 276 7.57 -20.47 14.79
CA LYS A 276 8.83 -20.77 14.10
C LYS A 276 8.91 -19.93 12.84
N ASP A 277 9.93 -19.08 12.74
CA ASP A 277 10.15 -18.20 11.59
C ASP A 277 10.18 -18.96 10.26
N SER A 278 10.82 -20.13 10.22
CA SER A 278 10.92 -20.97 9.02
C SER A 278 9.57 -21.49 8.52
N VAL A 279 8.58 -21.67 9.41
CA VAL A 279 7.22 -22.07 9.03
C VAL A 279 6.43 -20.85 8.58
N MET A 280 6.57 -19.73 9.28
CA MET A 280 5.85 -18.49 8.95
C MET A 280 6.29 -17.91 7.61
N LEU A 281 7.59 -17.92 7.31
CA LEU A 281 8.13 -17.49 6.02
C LEU A 281 7.61 -18.32 4.83
N LYS A 282 7.06 -19.51 5.05
CA LYS A 282 6.40 -20.28 3.98
C LYS A 282 5.03 -19.73 3.60
N LYS A 283 4.42 -18.93 4.48
CA LYS A 283 3.10 -18.34 4.33
C LYS A 283 3.16 -16.86 3.95
N THR A 284 4.36 -16.33 3.69
CA THR A 284 4.56 -14.91 3.44
C THR A 284 4.72 -14.60 1.97
N ALA A 285 4.01 -13.58 1.50
CA ALA A 285 4.10 -13.07 0.14
C ALA A 285 4.18 -11.55 0.11
N VAL A 286 4.70 -10.97 -0.97
CA VAL A 286 4.78 -9.52 -1.19
C VAL A 286 4.62 -9.20 -2.67
N GLY A 287 4.15 -7.99 -2.97
CA GLY A 287 3.82 -7.58 -4.33
C GLY A 287 2.48 -8.18 -4.76
N GLY A 288 2.26 -8.27 -6.07
CA GLY A 288 1.02 -8.79 -6.60
C GLY A 288 -0.05 -7.74 -6.75
N HIS A 289 -0.81 -7.85 -7.83
CA HIS A 289 -2.14 -7.27 -7.93
C HIS A 289 -3.06 -7.99 -6.95
N TYR A 290 -3.76 -7.24 -6.12
CA TYR A 290 -4.66 -7.79 -5.11
C TYR A 290 -5.92 -6.95 -5.03
N CYS A 291 -7.05 -7.64 -5.07
CA CYS A 291 -8.36 -7.05 -5.13
C CYS A 291 -9.29 -7.69 -4.13
N PHE A 292 -9.86 -6.86 -3.28
CA PHE A 292 -10.80 -7.28 -2.26
C PHE A 292 -11.81 -6.15 -1.97
N PRO A 293 -13.09 -6.45 -1.71
CA PRO A 293 -13.71 -7.77 -1.86
C PRO A 293 -13.75 -8.24 -3.32
N HIS A 294 -13.93 -9.55 -3.50
CA HIS A 294 -14.07 -10.14 -4.82
C HIS A 294 -15.39 -9.71 -5.46
N ALA A 295 -15.42 -9.67 -6.79
CA ALA A 295 -16.63 -9.32 -7.52
C ALA A 295 -17.75 -10.34 -7.23
N PRO A 296 -19.01 -9.89 -7.04
CA PRO A 296 -20.12 -10.72 -6.56
C PRO A 296 -20.44 -11.87 -7.53
N LEU A 297 -21.28 -12.82 -7.12
CA LEU A 297 -21.72 -13.90 -8.01
C LEU A 297 -22.62 -13.42 -9.14
N ILE A 298 -23.42 -12.38 -8.89
CA ILE A 298 -24.34 -11.79 -9.87
C ILE A 298 -23.86 -10.38 -10.20
N PHE A 299 -23.73 -10.08 -11.48
CA PHE A 299 -23.39 -8.73 -11.93
C PHE A 299 -24.65 -7.87 -11.94
N THR A 300 -24.71 -6.87 -11.06
CA THR A 300 -25.84 -5.94 -10.97
C THR A 300 -25.55 -4.62 -11.69
N GLN A 301 -26.40 -4.25 -12.63
CA GLN A 301 -26.42 -2.91 -13.22
C GLN A 301 -27.60 -2.12 -12.68
N SER A 302 -27.31 -1.02 -11.98
CA SER A 302 -28.34 -0.08 -11.57
C SER A 302 -28.61 0.94 -12.68
N VAL A 303 -29.87 1.06 -13.10
CA VAL A 303 -30.32 2.02 -14.13
C VAL A 303 -30.49 3.43 -13.54
N ALA A 304 -30.60 3.55 -12.21
CA ALA A 304 -30.80 4.81 -11.50
C ALA A 304 -29.62 5.11 -10.55
N ASP A 305 -29.05 6.31 -10.69
CA ASP A 305 -28.10 6.93 -9.76
C ASP A 305 -26.69 6.31 -9.66
N GLY A 306 -26.01 6.00 -10.77
CA GLY A 306 -24.53 5.83 -10.78
C GLY A 306 -23.94 4.92 -9.68
N SER A 307 -24.77 4.04 -9.14
CA SER A 307 -24.56 3.25 -7.92
C SER A 307 -24.11 1.83 -8.23
N ALA A 308 -23.89 1.54 -9.52
CA ALA A 308 -23.31 0.29 -9.98
C ALA A 308 -21.97 0.04 -9.25
N GLN A 309 -21.80 -1.18 -8.72
CA GLN A 309 -20.56 -1.59 -8.06
C GLN A 309 -19.35 -1.42 -8.99
N VAL A 310 -19.55 -1.65 -10.29
CA VAL A 310 -18.58 -1.46 -11.36
C VAL A 310 -19.26 -0.83 -12.58
N PRO A 311 -18.76 0.27 -13.15
CA PRO A 311 -19.36 0.88 -14.34
C PRO A 311 -19.16 -0.01 -15.58
N LEU A 312 -20.24 -0.27 -16.31
CA LEU A 312 -20.15 -0.86 -17.66
C LEU A 312 -19.80 0.24 -18.66
N VAL A 313 -18.73 0.03 -19.42
CA VAL A 313 -18.18 0.97 -20.39
C VAL A 313 -18.21 0.33 -21.77
N ALA A 314 -18.42 1.15 -22.81
CA ALA A 314 -18.33 0.65 -24.19
C ALA A 314 -16.87 0.32 -24.52
N ALA A 315 -16.65 -0.76 -25.27
CA ALA A 315 -15.30 -1.19 -25.65
C ALA A 315 -14.50 -0.07 -26.36
N ASN A 316 -15.17 0.74 -27.20
CA ASN A 316 -14.54 1.88 -27.89
C ASN A 316 -13.97 2.96 -26.95
N ASP A 317 -14.51 3.09 -25.73
CA ASP A 317 -14.04 4.10 -24.79
C ASP A 317 -12.78 3.64 -24.05
N LEU A 318 -12.43 2.35 -24.08
CA LEU A 318 -11.29 1.79 -23.35
C LEU A 318 -9.96 2.43 -23.71
N LYS A 319 -9.75 2.82 -24.96
CA LYS A 319 -8.53 3.54 -25.36
C LYS A 319 -8.40 4.84 -24.56
N SER A 320 -9.45 5.65 -24.55
CA SER A 320 -9.49 6.91 -23.80
C SER A 320 -9.35 6.68 -22.29
N GLU A 321 -9.90 5.57 -21.78
CA GLU A 321 -9.79 5.23 -20.37
C GLU A 321 -8.37 4.82 -19.98
N LEU A 322 -7.65 4.09 -20.83
CA LEU A 322 -6.26 3.70 -20.62
C LEU A 322 -5.32 4.91 -20.74
N GLU A 323 -5.51 5.75 -21.76
CA GLU A 323 -4.74 6.99 -21.96
C GLU A 323 -4.95 8.03 -20.84
N GLY A 324 -6.12 7.99 -20.17
CA GLY A 324 -6.46 8.86 -19.05
C GLY A 324 -5.89 8.42 -17.69
N LEU A 325 -5.31 7.22 -17.59
CA LEU A 325 -4.78 6.70 -16.32
C LEU A 325 -3.53 7.46 -15.89
N HIS A 326 -3.51 7.89 -14.64
CA HIS A 326 -2.29 8.41 -14.04
C HIS A 326 -1.43 7.29 -13.45
N TYR A 327 -0.14 7.57 -13.23
CA TYR A 327 0.78 6.63 -12.58
C TYR A 327 0.18 5.99 -11.31
N ARG A 328 0.17 4.65 -11.27
CA ARG A 328 -0.42 3.77 -10.24
C ARG A 328 -1.93 3.91 -10.03
N GLU A 329 -2.64 4.63 -10.89
CA GLU A 329 -4.09 4.69 -10.84
C GLU A 329 -4.66 3.30 -11.08
N HIS A 330 -5.40 2.79 -10.11
CA HIS A 330 -6.23 1.59 -10.23
C HIS A 330 -7.64 2.04 -10.61
N LYS A 331 -8.15 1.47 -11.71
CA LYS A 331 -9.52 1.71 -12.18
C LYS A 331 -10.16 0.38 -12.55
N ARG A 332 -11.29 0.09 -11.91
CA ARG A 332 -12.13 -1.08 -12.21
C ARG A 332 -13.29 -0.68 -13.11
N LEU A 333 -13.48 -1.42 -14.20
CA LEU A 333 -14.61 -1.26 -15.11
C LEU A 333 -15.09 -2.61 -15.65
N ALA A 334 -16.27 -2.62 -16.24
CA ALA A 334 -16.82 -3.78 -16.92
C ALA A 334 -16.93 -3.49 -18.42
N ILE A 335 -16.67 -4.49 -19.26
CA ILE A 335 -16.98 -4.44 -20.69
C ILE A 335 -17.79 -5.66 -21.11
N GLN A 336 -18.56 -5.50 -22.18
CA GLN A 336 -19.23 -6.60 -22.85
C GLN A 336 -18.52 -6.97 -24.14
N GLY A 337 -18.34 -8.27 -24.37
CA GLY A 337 -17.68 -8.76 -25.56
C GLY A 337 -17.70 -10.27 -25.71
N GLN A 338 -16.98 -10.74 -26.73
CA GLN A 338 -16.75 -12.15 -27.05
C GLN A 338 -15.25 -12.45 -26.93
N VAL A 339 -14.90 -13.65 -26.48
CA VAL A 339 -13.50 -14.09 -26.43
C VAL A 339 -13.10 -14.62 -27.81
N MET A 340 -12.07 -14.03 -28.40
CA MET A 340 -11.65 -14.32 -29.77
C MET A 340 -10.37 -15.15 -29.85
N ALA A 341 -9.49 -15.00 -28.88
CA ALA A 341 -8.25 -15.75 -28.79
C ALA A 341 -7.83 -15.86 -27.32
N VAL A 342 -7.11 -16.94 -27.02
CA VAL A 342 -6.56 -17.23 -25.70
C VAL A 342 -5.16 -17.78 -25.89
N GLN A 343 -4.19 -17.26 -25.16
CA GLN A 343 -2.82 -17.73 -25.18
C GLN A 343 -2.35 -17.94 -23.74
N TYR A 344 -1.79 -19.10 -23.45
CA TYR A 344 -1.10 -19.30 -22.18
C TYR A 344 0.34 -18.76 -22.28
N VAL A 345 0.73 -17.94 -21.31
CA VAL A 345 2.05 -17.33 -21.21
C VAL A 345 2.76 -17.90 -19.98
N THR A 346 3.76 -18.75 -20.23
CA THR A 346 4.63 -19.30 -19.18
C THR A 346 5.61 -18.25 -18.68
N LEU A 347 5.75 -18.15 -17.36
CA LEU A 347 6.74 -17.27 -16.73
C LEU A 347 8.07 -18.04 -16.56
N PRO A 348 9.24 -17.39 -16.72
CA PRO A 348 10.52 -18.07 -16.53
C PRO A 348 10.66 -18.58 -15.09
N GLU A 349 10.79 -19.90 -14.91
CA GLU A 349 11.29 -20.46 -13.64
C GLU A 349 12.81 -20.26 -13.57
N GLU A 350 13.28 -19.30 -12.77
CA GLU A 350 14.69 -19.29 -12.39
C GLU A 350 14.94 -20.43 -11.39
N THR A 351 15.59 -21.48 -11.88
CA THR A 351 15.93 -22.69 -11.13
C THR A 351 16.83 -22.36 -9.93
N LEU A 352 16.33 -22.59 -8.71
CA LEU A 352 17.16 -22.67 -7.52
C LEU A 352 17.96 -23.99 -7.58
N SER A 353 19.23 -23.91 -7.98
CA SER A 353 20.19 -25.01 -7.88
C SER A 353 20.63 -25.22 -6.42
N ASP A 354 19.71 -25.68 -5.58
CA ASP A 354 20.00 -26.09 -4.20
C ASP A 354 20.46 -27.55 -4.11
N GLN A 355 21.32 -28.02 -5.03
CA GLN A 355 21.97 -29.34 -4.94
C GLN A 355 23.31 -29.37 -5.67
N GLN A 356 24.40 -28.94 -5.01
CA GLN A 356 25.73 -29.57 -5.07
C GLN A 356 26.75 -28.77 -4.26
N MET A 357 26.91 -29.11 -2.98
CA MET A 357 28.21 -28.95 -2.32
C MET A 357 28.42 -30.12 -1.36
N VAL A 358 28.65 -31.30 -1.96
CA VAL A 358 29.26 -32.43 -1.29
C VAL A 358 30.43 -32.89 -2.15
N GLN A 359 31.60 -32.97 -1.51
CA GLN A 359 32.87 -33.56 -1.96
C GLN A 359 33.76 -32.75 -2.90
N SER A 360 34.82 -32.17 -2.32
CA SER A 360 36.21 -32.47 -2.72
C SER A 360 37.18 -31.69 -1.83
N VAL A 361 37.97 -32.39 -0.98
CA VAL A 361 39.45 -32.31 -0.94
C VAL A 361 39.97 -33.56 -0.18
N VAL A 362 40.89 -34.30 -0.81
CA VAL A 362 41.68 -35.38 -0.20
C VAL A 362 43.14 -34.93 -0.07
N ALA A 363 43.69 -35.14 1.13
CA ALA A 363 45.10 -35.35 1.54
C ALA A 363 46.14 -34.22 1.26
N VAL A 364 47.10 -33.90 2.16
CA VAL A 364 48.20 -34.77 2.62
C VAL A 364 48.94 -34.16 3.86
N SER A 365 49.29 -35.05 4.83
CA SER A 365 50.40 -35.07 5.83
C SER A 365 50.39 -34.29 7.17
N ASP A 366 50.26 -35.08 8.26
CA ASP A 366 50.79 -34.92 9.64
C ASP A 366 52.31 -35.26 9.73
N PRO A 367 53.07 -35.16 10.88
CA PRO A 367 52.73 -34.95 12.32
C PRO A 367 53.75 -33.99 13.08
N PRO A 368 53.91 -33.98 14.44
CA PRO A 368 53.10 -34.46 15.58
C PRO A 368 52.78 -33.42 16.70
N SER A 369 51.76 -33.78 17.49
CA SER A 369 51.43 -33.46 18.90
C SER A 369 52.04 -32.27 19.64
N ASP A 370 51.17 -31.41 20.19
CA ASP A 370 50.82 -31.52 21.62
C ASP A 370 49.50 -30.81 21.98
N GLN A 371 48.80 -31.40 22.96
CA GLN A 371 47.42 -31.15 23.34
C GLN A 371 47.23 -29.85 24.13
N ARG A 372 46.14 -29.11 23.88
CA ARG A 372 45.21 -28.64 24.93
C ARG A 372 43.97 -27.93 24.35
N THR A 373 42.84 -28.34 24.91
CA THR A 373 41.44 -28.09 24.59
C THR A 373 41.01 -26.62 24.73
N VAL A 374 40.20 -26.11 23.78
CA VAL A 374 39.40 -24.88 23.95
C VAL A 374 37.98 -25.13 23.46
N GLU A 375 37.03 -24.95 24.38
CA GLU A 375 35.59 -25.07 24.21
C GLU A 375 35.00 -23.84 23.50
N VAL A 376 34.08 -24.08 22.57
CA VAL A 376 33.29 -23.06 21.86
C VAL A 376 32.07 -22.70 22.71
N THR A 377 32.00 -21.46 23.18
CA THR A 377 30.88 -20.96 23.99
C THR A 377 29.75 -20.40 23.13
N GLN A 378 28.61 -21.10 23.20
CA GLN A 378 27.27 -20.65 22.82
C GLN A 378 26.79 -19.57 23.81
N MET A 379 26.37 -18.38 23.34
CA MET A 379 25.73 -17.38 24.22
C MET A 379 24.24 -17.24 23.93
N LEU A 380 23.45 -17.84 24.84
CA LEU A 380 22.03 -17.57 25.06
C LEU A 380 21.86 -16.45 26.10
N ILE A 381 20.81 -15.67 25.86
CA ILE A 381 20.30 -14.56 26.65
C ILE A 381 19.56 -15.09 27.88
N ASN A 382 19.76 -14.50 29.06
CA ASN A 382 18.82 -14.63 30.17
C ASN A 382 18.59 -13.32 30.94
N ARG A 383 17.31 -13.09 31.26
CA ARG A 383 16.78 -12.14 32.25
C ARG A 383 16.82 -12.76 33.65
N GLU A 384 16.94 -11.95 34.69
CA GLU A 384 15.98 -11.84 35.83
C GLU A 384 16.52 -10.91 36.95
N THR A 385 15.76 -10.77 38.04
CA THR A 385 15.45 -9.54 38.78
C THR A 385 15.93 -9.56 40.25
N ALA A 386 16.45 -8.41 40.76
CA ALA A 386 16.50 -7.89 42.17
C ALA A 386 17.24 -8.72 43.27
N PRO A 387 17.62 -8.19 44.47
CA PRO A 387 17.30 -6.90 45.12
C PRO A 387 18.51 -6.14 45.76
N SER A 388 18.18 -5.22 46.67
CA SER A 388 18.87 -4.04 47.22
C SER A 388 19.98 -4.20 48.28
N SER A 389 20.92 -3.24 48.27
CA SER A 389 21.41 -2.39 49.39
C SER A 389 22.91 -2.40 49.78
N VAL A 390 23.40 -1.17 50.03
CA VAL A 390 24.52 -0.69 50.87
C VAL A 390 25.96 -0.56 50.28
N GLN A 391 26.28 0.71 49.95
CA GLN A 391 27.50 1.52 50.18
C GLN A 391 28.91 1.02 49.78
N SER A 392 29.58 1.76 48.89
CA SER A 392 30.69 2.70 49.19
C SER A 392 31.60 2.95 47.96
N SER A 393 32.06 4.19 47.82
CA SER A 393 32.85 4.75 46.70
C SER A 393 34.37 4.58 46.92
N PRO A 394 35.27 5.21 46.12
CA PRO A 394 35.48 5.17 44.68
C PRO A 394 36.94 4.80 44.32
N SER A 395 37.23 4.27 43.12
CA SER A 395 38.60 4.41 42.58
C SER A 395 38.63 4.60 41.06
N ARG A 396 39.32 5.68 40.68
CA ARG A 396 39.61 6.15 39.33
C ARG A 396 40.46 5.13 38.58
N ARG A 397 40.05 4.71 37.37
CA ARG A 397 40.98 4.50 36.24
C ARG A 397 40.37 4.97 34.93
N LYS A 398 41.06 5.93 34.33
CA LYS A 398 40.77 6.59 33.05
C LYS A 398 40.77 5.56 31.91
N ARG A 399 39.76 5.59 31.05
CA ARG A 399 39.80 4.95 29.72
C ARG A 399 39.35 5.97 28.66
N LYS A 400 40.18 6.07 27.62
CA LYS A 400 40.12 7.04 26.52
C LYS A 400 38.79 6.95 25.76
N GLN A 401 38.12 8.09 25.58
CA GLN A 401 36.96 8.22 24.69
C GLN A 401 37.41 8.15 23.22
N ALA A 402 36.90 7.17 22.47
CA ALA A 402 36.83 7.24 21.02
C ALA A 402 35.56 8.03 20.66
N LYS A 403 35.72 9.20 20.03
CA LYS A 403 34.62 10.03 19.55
C LYS A 403 33.94 9.34 18.35
N LYS A 404 32.75 8.79 18.56
CA LYS A 404 31.83 8.47 17.45
C LYS A 404 31.31 9.78 16.86
N ARG A 405 31.75 10.13 15.63
CA ARG A 405 31.13 11.20 14.83
C ARG A 405 29.75 10.72 14.41
N VAL A 406 28.69 11.25 15.03
CA VAL A 406 27.33 11.14 14.52
C VAL A 406 27.17 12.22 13.45
N MET A 407 27.08 11.81 12.19
CA MET A 407 26.82 12.72 11.07
C MET A 407 25.34 13.10 11.09
N LYS A 408 25.02 14.23 11.71
CA LYS A 408 23.72 14.90 11.55
C LYS A 408 23.72 15.58 10.18
N ARG A 409 23.03 15.00 9.18
CA ARG A 409 22.61 15.77 8.00
C ARG A 409 21.63 16.85 8.49
N ARG A 410 22.08 18.11 8.49
CA ARG A 410 21.24 19.29 8.73
C ARG A 410 20.79 19.79 7.36
N TYR A 411 19.50 19.66 7.05
CA TYR A 411 18.93 20.38 5.93
C TYR A 411 18.93 21.88 6.27
N ILE A 412 19.58 22.69 5.43
CA ILE A 412 19.51 24.14 5.49
C ILE A 412 18.36 24.54 4.57
N THR A 413 17.32 25.15 5.14
CA THR A 413 16.19 25.69 4.37
C THR A 413 16.51 27.11 3.87
N ARG A 414 15.98 27.49 2.71
CA ARG A 414 16.14 28.84 2.09
C ARG A 414 15.83 29.98 3.07
N ALA A 415 14.87 29.79 3.97
CA ALA A 415 14.53 30.75 5.04
C ALA A 415 15.69 31.00 6.03
N ARG A 416 16.49 29.96 6.32
CA ARG A 416 17.63 30.04 7.25
C ARG A 416 18.87 30.67 6.61
N VAL A 417 18.98 30.60 5.28
CA VAL A 417 19.99 31.32 4.49
C VAL A 417 19.66 32.81 4.44
N GLN A 418 18.38 33.15 4.28
CA GLN A 418 17.89 34.53 4.33
C GLN A 418 18.13 35.18 5.71
N GLU A 419 17.83 34.46 6.79
CA GLU A 419 18.03 34.91 8.17
C GLU A 419 19.52 35.13 8.51
N LYS A 420 20.43 34.32 7.95
CA LYS A 420 21.88 34.51 8.09
C LYS A 420 22.44 35.66 7.24
N ARG A 421 21.89 35.90 6.05
CA ARG A 421 22.24 37.04 5.19
C ARG A 421 21.79 38.37 5.81
N GLU A 422 20.62 38.39 6.43
CA GLU A 422 20.10 39.54 7.18
C GLU A 422 20.88 39.76 8.49
N ALA A 423 21.50 38.71 9.06
CA ALA A 423 22.36 38.77 10.25
C ALA A 423 23.86 39.06 9.95
N GLY A 424 24.25 39.30 8.69
CA GLY A 424 25.61 39.75 8.34
C GLY A 424 26.75 38.73 8.49
N HIS A 425 26.46 37.44 8.61
CA HIS A 425 27.48 36.39 8.69
C HIS A 425 27.74 35.78 7.30
N GLY A 426 28.98 35.92 6.79
CA GLY A 426 29.40 35.33 5.52
C GLY A 426 29.36 33.79 5.54
N LEU A 427 28.89 33.19 4.45
CA LEU A 427 28.87 31.74 4.22
C LEU A 427 30.22 31.30 3.63
N THR A 428 30.75 30.15 4.04
CA THR A 428 31.98 29.56 3.50
C THR A 428 31.74 28.84 2.17
N GLU A 429 32.73 28.75 1.29
CA GLU A 429 32.61 28.19 -0.09
C GLU A 429 32.06 26.76 -0.17
N GLU A 430 32.14 25.94 0.89
CA GLU A 430 31.47 24.62 0.95
C GLU A 430 29.93 24.69 1.05
N GLU A 431 29.33 25.83 1.44
CA GLU A 431 27.87 25.99 1.56
C GLU A 431 27.19 26.50 0.27
N LEU A 432 27.96 26.88 -0.76
CA LEU A 432 27.45 27.48 -2.02
C LEU A 432 27.44 26.52 -3.22
N SER A 433 28.11 25.37 -3.13
CA SER A 433 28.25 24.43 -4.26
C SER A 433 27.04 23.51 -4.48
N GLU A 434 25.99 23.59 -3.65
CA GLU A 434 24.79 22.74 -3.78
C GLU A 434 23.60 23.44 -4.51
N GLU A 435 23.74 24.70 -4.96
CA GLU A 435 22.64 25.44 -5.61
C GLU A 435 22.74 25.59 -7.15
N GLU A 436 23.79 25.15 -7.83
CA GLU A 436 23.87 25.27 -9.30
C GLU A 436 23.66 23.94 -10.02
N SER A 437 22.38 23.59 -10.25
CA SER A 437 21.96 22.81 -11.42
C SER A 437 20.43 22.71 -11.46
N ASP A 438 19.74 23.82 -11.77
CA ASP A 438 18.55 23.81 -12.64
C ASP A 438 17.95 25.22 -12.73
N SER A 439 18.29 25.94 -13.80
CA SER A 439 17.49 27.08 -14.24
C SER A 439 17.84 27.44 -15.68
N GLU A 440 17.08 26.91 -16.63
CA GLU A 440 16.83 27.60 -17.90
C GLU A 440 15.33 27.59 -18.19
N THR A 441 14.76 28.79 -18.08
CA THR A 441 13.43 29.21 -18.53
C THR A 441 13.55 29.78 -19.93
N GLU A 442 12.66 29.40 -20.84
CA GLU A 442 12.38 30.15 -22.07
C GLU A 442 10.88 30.50 -22.09
N GLU A 443 10.61 31.81 -22.07
CA GLU A 443 9.30 32.42 -22.34
C GLU A 443 9.01 32.39 -23.84
N VAL A 444 7.75 32.19 -24.23
CA VAL A 444 7.31 32.46 -25.61
C VAL A 444 6.12 33.43 -25.58
N GLY A 445 6.33 34.63 -26.11
CA GLY A 445 5.29 35.54 -26.57
C GLY A 445 4.99 35.37 -28.08
N PRO A 446 3.84 35.85 -28.59
CA PRO A 446 3.32 35.43 -29.89
C PRO A 446 3.47 36.50 -30.99
N LEU A 447 3.81 36.11 -32.23
CA LEU A 447 3.29 36.78 -33.45
C LEU A 447 3.57 36.03 -34.78
N GLU A 448 2.46 35.87 -35.53
CA GLU A 448 2.25 35.96 -36.99
C GLU A 448 3.00 35.16 -38.08
N LYS A 449 2.12 34.61 -38.93
CA LYS A 449 2.22 34.11 -40.30
C LYS A 449 3.23 34.81 -41.23
N ARG A 450 3.91 34.02 -42.06
CA ARG A 450 3.99 34.22 -43.53
C ARG A 450 4.38 32.94 -44.28
N THR A 451 3.65 32.70 -45.35
CA THR A 451 3.88 31.78 -46.48
C THR A 451 5.18 32.10 -47.22
N ASP A 452 5.89 31.08 -47.74
CA ASP A 452 6.00 30.88 -49.21
C ASP A 452 6.72 29.58 -49.63
N GLN A 453 6.53 29.26 -50.90
CA GLN A 453 6.73 27.99 -51.61
C GLN A 453 8.15 27.80 -52.18
N SER A 454 8.56 26.55 -52.40
CA SER A 454 9.09 25.97 -53.67
C SER A 454 9.84 24.64 -53.39
N ARG A 455 9.38 23.49 -53.92
CA ARG A 455 9.86 22.76 -55.13
C ARG A 455 11.37 22.41 -55.08
N ALA A 456 11.85 21.18 -55.31
CA ALA A 456 11.32 20.06 -56.08
C ALA A 456 12.06 18.72 -55.80
N SER A 457 11.32 17.63 -56.06
CA SER A 457 11.68 16.36 -56.76
C SER A 457 12.84 15.46 -56.31
N GLY A 458 12.49 14.19 -56.06
CA GLY A 458 13.37 13.03 -56.16
C GLY A 458 12.69 11.72 -55.73
N GLN A 459 11.92 11.10 -56.63
CA GLN A 459 11.43 9.72 -56.49
C GLN A 459 12.58 8.73 -56.74
N LEU A 460 12.66 7.65 -55.95
CA LEU A 460 13.07 6.31 -56.40
C LEU A 460 12.61 5.26 -55.38
N GLY A 461 11.97 4.20 -55.90
CA GLY A 461 11.28 3.15 -55.16
C GLY A 461 12.18 2.06 -54.53
N PRO A 462 11.57 0.98 -54.01
CA PRO A 462 12.19 0.06 -53.05
C PRO A 462 12.93 -1.11 -53.73
N PRO A 463 13.92 -1.75 -53.08
CA PRO A 463 14.46 -3.01 -53.57
C PRO A 463 13.77 -4.21 -52.89
N GLY A 464 13.37 -5.16 -53.73
CA GLY A 464 12.75 -6.42 -53.34
C GLY A 464 13.73 -7.58 -53.10
N PHE A 465 13.11 -8.69 -52.68
CA PHE A 465 13.51 -10.10 -52.62
C PHE A 465 14.87 -10.55 -53.15
N PRO A 466 15.46 -11.57 -52.47
CA PRO A 466 16.04 -12.71 -53.17
C PRO A 466 15.29 -14.01 -52.84
N GLN A 467 14.86 -14.71 -53.90
CA GLN A 467 14.54 -16.14 -53.90
C GLN A 467 15.85 -16.96 -53.96
N SER A 468 15.89 -18.09 -53.28
CA SER A 468 16.85 -19.18 -53.52
C SER A 468 16.11 -20.52 -53.36
N GLU A 469 16.11 -21.31 -54.42
CA GLU A 469 15.58 -22.68 -54.46
C GLU A 469 16.60 -23.70 -53.94
N GLY A 470 16.10 -24.71 -53.21
CA GLY A 470 16.45 -26.12 -53.37
C GLY A 470 17.69 -26.69 -52.64
N ALA A 471 17.46 -27.35 -51.51
CA ALA A 471 18.00 -28.70 -51.23
C ALA A 471 17.30 -29.35 -50.03
N THR A 472 16.85 -30.57 -50.26
CA THR A 472 16.18 -31.54 -49.40
C THR A 472 16.89 -31.87 -48.08
N GLY A 473 16.10 -31.99 -47.00
CA GLY A 473 16.51 -32.61 -45.74
C GLY A 473 15.33 -32.62 -44.76
N GLU A 474 14.68 -33.78 -44.63
CA GLU A 474 13.55 -34.04 -43.73
C GLU A 474 13.89 -33.81 -42.25
N GLY A 475 12.89 -33.38 -41.48
CA GLY A 475 12.78 -33.73 -40.06
C GLY A 475 12.81 -32.57 -39.07
N SER A 476 11.69 -31.87 -38.89
CA SER A 476 11.11 -31.42 -37.60
C SER A 476 10.05 -30.36 -37.88
N VAL A 477 8.83 -30.81 -38.15
CA VAL A 477 7.63 -29.99 -38.06
C VAL A 477 6.96 -30.35 -36.73
N ALA A 478 6.38 -29.32 -36.09
CA ALA A 478 5.45 -29.34 -34.97
C ALA A 478 6.04 -29.25 -33.56
N ASP A 479 6.20 -28.00 -33.08
CA ASP A 479 5.88 -27.66 -31.69
C ASP A 479 5.46 -26.18 -31.55
N CYS A 480 4.42 -25.75 -32.28
CA CYS A 480 4.03 -24.32 -32.29
C CYS A 480 2.53 -24.01 -32.07
N ASP A 481 1.67 -24.99 -31.74
CA ASP A 481 0.20 -24.76 -31.65
C ASP A 481 -0.44 -25.18 -30.32
N ARG A 482 0.31 -25.63 -29.30
CA ARG A 482 -0.31 -26.18 -28.08
C ARG A 482 -0.66 -25.15 -27.01
N THR A 483 -0.14 -23.93 -27.09
CA THR A 483 -0.30 -22.89 -26.06
C THR A 483 -1.22 -21.74 -26.46
N SER A 484 -1.90 -21.84 -27.61
CA SER A 484 -2.88 -20.84 -28.03
C SER A 484 -4.11 -21.45 -28.69
N TRP A 485 -5.26 -20.84 -28.46
CA TRP A 485 -6.51 -21.07 -29.16
C TRP A 485 -6.97 -19.76 -29.82
N GLU A 486 -7.51 -19.85 -31.03
CA GLU A 486 -8.06 -18.72 -31.77
C GLU A 486 -9.39 -19.14 -32.42
N SER A 487 -10.42 -18.31 -32.29
CA SER A 487 -11.70 -18.53 -32.94
C SER A 487 -11.55 -18.49 -34.46
N SER A 488 -12.21 -19.41 -35.16
CA SER A 488 -12.23 -19.46 -36.63
C SER A 488 -12.72 -18.16 -37.30
N SER A 489 -13.46 -17.31 -36.59
CA SER A 489 -13.91 -16.02 -37.09
C SER A 489 -12.92 -14.88 -36.86
N TRP A 490 -11.94 -15.04 -35.96
CA TRP A 490 -11.02 -13.98 -35.56
C TRP A 490 -10.17 -13.43 -36.70
N PRO A 491 -9.57 -14.23 -37.62
CA PRO A 491 -8.77 -13.69 -38.71
C PRO A 491 -9.54 -12.74 -39.65
N LYS A 492 -10.85 -12.96 -39.81
CA LYS A 492 -11.72 -12.10 -40.62
C LYS A 492 -12.11 -10.85 -39.84
N GLN A 493 -12.63 -11.02 -38.62
CA GLN A 493 -13.07 -9.90 -37.78
C GLN A 493 -11.90 -8.97 -37.42
N ARG A 494 -10.69 -9.50 -37.21
CA ARG A 494 -9.49 -8.72 -36.95
C ARG A 494 -9.16 -7.72 -38.06
N GLN A 495 -9.55 -7.98 -39.31
CA GLN A 495 -9.37 -7.03 -40.42
C GLN A 495 -10.40 -5.88 -40.38
N GLU A 496 -11.53 -6.09 -39.71
CA GLU A 496 -12.63 -5.13 -39.58
C GLU A 496 -12.53 -4.31 -38.28
N VAL A 497 -11.78 -4.79 -37.29
CA VAL A 497 -11.46 -4.09 -36.06
C VAL A 497 -10.68 -2.81 -36.39
N LEU A 498 -11.23 -1.66 -35.99
CA LEU A 498 -10.60 -0.35 -36.15
C LEU A 498 -9.47 -0.14 -35.15
N GLU A 499 -9.63 -0.67 -33.95
CA GLU A 499 -8.70 -0.47 -32.84
C GLU A 499 -8.45 -1.77 -32.08
N TYR A 500 -7.19 -2.19 -32.00
CA TYR A 500 -6.79 -3.37 -31.25
C TYR A 500 -5.71 -3.01 -30.22
N LEU A 501 -6.12 -2.99 -28.95
CA LEU A 501 -5.27 -2.65 -27.82
C LEU A 501 -4.51 -3.87 -27.31
N HIS A 502 -3.19 -3.75 -27.22
CA HIS A 502 -2.29 -4.81 -26.74
C HIS A 502 -1.47 -4.31 -25.54
N PRO A 503 -2.06 -4.23 -24.34
CA PRO A 503 -1.33 -3.90 -23.12
C PRO A 503 -0.14 -4.85 -22.91
N GLY A 504 0.93 -4.37 -22.26
CA GLY A 504 2.25 -5.01 -22.17
C GLY A 504 2.34 -6.29 -21.32
N GLY A 505 1.24 -7.02 -21.14
CA GLY A 505 1.16 -8.22 -20.32
C GLY A 505 1.15 -7.91 -18.81
N VAL A 506 1.41 -8.94 -18.00
CA VAL A 506 1.49 -8.82 -16.54
C VAL A 506 2.94 -8.54 -16.15
N CYS A 507 3.18 -7.44 -15.45
CA CYS A 507 4.47 -7.09 -14.90
C CYS A 507 4.82 -7.94 -13.67
N SER A 508 6.11 -8.15 -13.44
CA SER A 508 6.63 -8.97 -12.34
C SER A 508 6.19 -8.50 -10.95
N GLU A 509 6.01 -7.19 -10.76
CA GLU A 509 5.52 -6.60 -9.50
C GLU A 509 4.02 -6.84 -9.25
N SER A 510 3.28 -7.24 -10.29
CA SER A 510 1.85 -7.57 -10.27
C SER A 510 1.61 -9.05 -9.99
N LEU A 511 2.68 -9.82 -9.90
CA LEU A 511 2.69 -11.21 -9.46
C LEU A 511 3.23 -11.26 -8.03
N SER A 512 2.58 -12.03 -7.17
CA SER A 512 3.05 -12.22 -5.80
C SER A 512 4.36 -13.01 -5.79
N GLN A 513 5.27 -12.59 -4.91
CA GLN A 513 6.55 -13.24 -4.70
C GLN A 513 6.69 -13.65 -3.25
N ARG A 514 7.42 -14.74 -3.01
CA ARG A 514 7.67 -15.20 -1.64
C ARG A 514 8.64 -14.26 -0.94
N PHE A 515 8.32 -13.89 0.30
CA PHE A 515 9.19 -12.99 1.04
C PHE A 515 10.43 -13.71 1.59
N ARG A 516 11.61 -13.13 1.31
CA ARG A 516 12.90 -13.49 1.91
C ARG A 516 13.54 -12.26 2.52
N PHE A 517 14.25 -12.44 3.64
CA PHE A 517 14.91 -11.31 4.31
C PHE A 517 16.05 -10.70 3.48
N ASP A 518 16.75 -11.52 2.69
CA ASP A 518 17.86 -11.09 1.84
C ASP A 518 17.38 -10.12 0.75
N ASP A 519 16.20 -10.38 0.19
CA ASP A 519 15.59 -9.62 -0.90
C ASP A 519 14.77 -8.41 -0.41
N LYS A 520 14.69 -8.21 0.91
CA LYS A 520 13.80 -7.23 1.55
C LYS A 520 13.92 -5.83 0.94
N THR A 521 15.13 -5.33 0.74
CA THR A 521 15.35 -3.96 0.26
C THR A 521 14.83 -3.79 -1.16
N LEU A 522 15.07 -4.78 -2.02
CA LEU A 522 14.64 -4.79 -3.41
C LEU A 522 13.11 -4.91 -3.52
N LEU A 523 12.52 -5.84 -2.78
CA LEU A 523 11.07 -6.04 -2.71
C LEU A 523 10.34 -4.79 -2.19
N LEU A 524 10.89 -4.14 -1.17
CA LEU A 524 10.38 -2.86 -0.68
C LEU A 524 10.56 -1.76 -1.73
N GLN A 525 11.67 -1.69 -2.44
CA GLN A 525 11.87 -0.66 -3.47
C GLN A 525 10.85 -0.80 -4.60
N GLN A 526 10.62 -2.03 -5.08
CA GLN A 526 9.65 -2.32 -6.15
C GLN A 526 8.20 -2.06 -5.70
N SER A 527 7.81 -2.59 -4.53
CA SER A 527 6.44 -2.44 -4.02
C SER A 527 6.07 -1.01 -3.59
N ASN A 528 7.07 -0.14 -3.33
CA ASN A 528 6.88 1.23 -2.83
C ASN A 528 7.23 2.34 -3.82
N LEU A 529 7.29 2.06 -5.13
CA LEU A 529 7.59 3.10 -6.11
C LEU A 529 6.55 4.22 -6.05
N HIS A 530 6.98 5.38 -5.53
CA HIS A 530 6.16 6.57 -5.36
C HIS A 530 6.29 7.47 -6.58
N ALA A 531 5.18 8.05 -7.06
CA ALA A 531 5.18 8.90 -8.26
C ALA A 531 6.28 9.99 -8.24
N ALA A 532 6.45 10.66 -7.10
CA ALA A 532 7.45 11.71 -6.92
C ALA A 532 8.92 11.24 -6.79
N ARG A 533 9.15 9.92 -6.73
CA ARG A 533 10.49 9.29 -6.67
C ARG A 533 10.71 8.32 -7.83
N TRP A 534 9.75 8.25 -8.75
CA TRP A 534 9.84 7.37 -9.90
C TRP A 534 10.86 7.97 -10.86
N THR A 535 11.95 7.23 -11.05
CA THR A 535 12.90 7.44 -12.12
C THR A 535 12.73 6.30 -13.13
N PRO A 536 12.76 6.55 -14.45
CA PRO A 536 12.62 5.51 -15.47
C PRO A 536 13.74 4.45 -15.48
N GLU A 537 14.79 4.64 -14.66
CA GLU A 537 15.98 3.80 -14.68
C GLU A 537 15.67 2.36 -14.23
N GLN A 538 16.01 1.42 -15.10
CA GLN A 538 15.78 -0.02 -14.94
C GLN A 538 16.56 -0.54 -13.72
N THR A 539 15.86 -0.94 -12.66
CA THR A 539 16.42 -1.91 -11.72
C THR A 539 16.64 -3.21 -12.48
N THR A 540 17.90 -3.50 -12.81
CA THR A 540 18.39 -4.71 -13.50
C THR A 540 18.45 -5.94 -12.60
N ASP A 541 18.01 -5.83 -11.34
CA ASP A 541 18.08 -6.94 -10.39
C ASP A 541 16.85 -7.84 -10.59
N THR A 542 17.07 -8.99 -11.21
CA THR A 542 16.10 -10.09 -11.29
C THR A 542 15.88 -10.68 -9.90
N LEU A 543 14.63 -10.60 -9.43
CA LEU A 543 14.19 -11.33 -8.25
C LEU A 543 13.73 -12.73 -8.65
N SER A 544 14.15 -13.71 -7.87
CA SER A 544 13.81 -15.13 -8.07
C SER A 544 12.43 -15.52 -7.52
N SER A 545 11.84 -16.53 -8.18
CA SER A 545 10.60 -17.30 -7.91
C SER A 545 9.32 -16.51 -7.68
N VAL A 546 8.59 -16.30 -8.79
CA VAL A 546 7.18 -15.94 -8.80
C VAL A 546 6.35 -17.13 -8.32
N THR A 547 5.30 -16.92 -7.51
CA THR A 547 4.43 -18.02 -7.04
C THR A 547 3.48 -18.56 -8.10
N CYS A 548 3.53 -18.05 -9.32
CA CYS A 548 2.61 -18.33 -10.42
C CYS A 548 3.39 -18.88 -11.62
N GLN A 549 2.94 -19.99 -12.20
CA GLN A 549 3.59 -20.66 -13.33
C GLN A 549 3.39 -19.91 -14.67
N GLY A 550 2.31 -19.14 -14.78
CA GLY A 550 1.95 -18.43 -16.00
C GLY A 550 0.57 -17.79 -15.89
N TYR A 551 0.14 -17.13 -16.96
CA TYR A 551 -1.17 -16.49 -17.03
C TYR A 551 -1.79 -16.66 -18.41
N TYR A 552 -3.12 -16.53 -18.49
CA TYR A 552 -3.83 -16.57 -19.76
C TYR A 552 -3.99 -15.15 -20.30
N LYS A 553 -3.48 -14.91 -21.49
CA LYS A 553 -3.75 -13.71 -22.27
C LYS A 553 -5.01 -13.95 -23.08
N ILE A 554 -6.03 -13.13 -22.90
CA ILE A 554 -7.35 -13.29 -23.49
C ILE A 554 -7.67 -12.06 -24.34
N THR A 555 -7.97 -12.27 -25.61
CA THR A 555 -8.40 -11.23 -26.53
C THR A 555 -9.93 -11.13 -26.50
N ILE A 556 -10.44 -9.97 -26.07
CA ILE A 556 -11.86 -9.68 -25.97
C ILE A 556 -12.25 -8.73 -27.10
N LEU A 557 -13.20 -9.13 -27.93
CA LEU A 557 -13.81 -8.28 -28.97
C LEU A 557 -15.09 -7.65 -28.41
N GLY A 558 -15.18 -6.32 -28.42
CA GLY A 558 -16.37 -5.60 -28.00
C GLY A 558 -17.60 -5.95 -28.86
N ILE A 559 -18.81 -5.82 -28.30
CA ILE A 559 -20.06 -6.15 -29.00
C ILE A 559 -20.19 -5.45 -30.37
N ASN A 560 -19.68 -4.23 -30.50
CA ASN A 560 -19.73 -3.47 -31.75
C ASN A 560 -18.75 -3.98 -32.82
N GLN A 561 -17.92 -4.97 -32.51
CA GLN A 561 -16.90 -5.58 -33.36
C GLN A 561 -15.87 -4.59 -33.95
N GLN A 562 -15.80 -3.37 -33.41
CA GLN A 562 -14.89 -2.32 -33.88
C GLN A 562 -13.61 -2.24 -33.05
N MET A 563 -13.61 -2.83 -31.86
CA MET A 563 -12.53 -2.70 -30.90
C MET A 563 -12.27 -4.03 -30.20
N ALA A 564 -10.99 -4.40 -30.13
CA ALA A 564 -10.52 -5.54 -29.37
C ALA A 564 -9.45 -5.15 -28.35
N ILE A 565 -9.35 -5.90 -27.26
CA ILE A 565 -8.35 -5.69 -26.22
C ILE A 565 -7.79 -7.00 -25.70
N ASP A 566 -6.47 -7.04 -25.51
CA ASP A 566 -5.82 -8.10 -24.77
C ASP A 566 -5.85 -7.81 -23.26
N ALA A 567 -6.31 -8.79 -22.48
CA ALA A 567 -6.32 -8.71 -21.03
C ALA A 567 -5.76 -9.99 -20.42
N ALA A 568 -5.09 -9.86 -19.27
CA ALA A 568 -4.46 -10.97 -18.59
C ALA A 568 -5.36 -11.55 -17.50
N PHE A 569 -5.51 -12.87 -17.47
CA PHE A 569 -6.13 -13.60 -16.39
C PHE A 569 -5.05 -14.41 -15.65
N VAL A 570 -4.82 -14.05 -14.39
CA VAL A 570 -3.84 -14.73 -13.51
C VAL A 570 -4.60 -15.57 -12.50
N PRO A 571 -4.83 -16.87 -12.76
CA PRO A 571 -5.66 -17.67 -11.88
C PRO A 571 -4.98 -17.94 -10.53
N VAL A 572 -5.79 -18.19 -9.50
CA VAL A 572 -5.31 -18.63 -8.18
C VAL A 572 -5.11 -20.15 -8.20
N MET A 573 -3.89 -20.62 -7.94
CA MET A 573 -3.53 -22.05 -7.99
C MET A 573 -3.45 -22.71 -6.62
N SER A 574 -3.25 -21.92 -5.57
CA SER A 574 -2.91 -22.41 -4.24
C SER A 574 -3.68 -21.67 -3.15
N SER A 575 -4.04 -22.39 -2.09
CA SER A 575 -4.59 -21.79 -0.87
C SER A 575 -3.58 -20.91 -0.12
N GLY A 576 -2.29 -21.00 -0.46
CA GLY A 576 -1.26 -20.09 0.03
C GLY A 576 -1.23 -18.73 -0.67
N ASP A 577 -1.90 -18.59 -1.82
CA ASP A 577 -2.03 -17.31 -2.50
C ASP A 577 -2.96 -16.39 -1.69
N PRO A 578 -2.54 -15.16 -1.35
CA PRO A 578 -3.37 -14.18 -0.66
C PRO A 578 -4.74 -13.97 -1.32
N ARG A 579 -4.82 -14.04 -2.66
CA ARG A 579 -6.04 -13.82 -3.45
C ARG A 579 -7.08 -14.94 -3.27
N SER A 580 -6.68 -16.10 -2.76
CA SER A 580 -7.61 -17.21 -2.47
C SER A 580 -8.63 -16.88 -1.37
N LEU A 581 -8.33 -15.91 -0.50
CA LEU A 581 -9.19 -15.55 0.61
C LEU A 581 -10.48 -14.88 0.12
N GLY A 582 -11.61 -15.42 0.57
CA GLY A 582 -12.94 -14.92 0.22
C GLY A 582 -13.47 -15.43 -1.14
N LEU A 583 -12.73 -16.29 -1.85
CA LEU A 583 -13.26 -16.99 -3.01
C LEU A 583 -14.19 -18.14 -2.56
N THR A 584 -15.30 -18.33 -3.28
CA THR A 584 -16.18 -19.49 -3.14
C THR A 584 -15.49 -20.71 -3.76
N GLN A 585 -14.94 -21.58 -2.93
CA GLN A 585 -14.19 -22.77 -3.36
C GLN A 585 -15.11 -23.94 -3.76
N ASP A 586 -16.21 -23.64 -4.44
CA ASP A 586 -17.13 -24.65 -4.95
C ASP A 586 -16.44 -25.44 -6.07
N PRO A 587 -16.51 -26.78 -6.06
CA PRO A 587 -15.92 -27.59 -7.12
C PRO A 587 -16.46 -27.22 -8.50
N HIS A 588 -15.59 -27.12 -9.50
CA HIS A 588 -15.94 -26.88 -10.89
C HIS A 588 -15.11 -27.74 -11.84
N ASP A 589 -15.50 -27.74 -13.11
CA ASP A 589 -14.95 -28.59 -14.18
C ASP A 589 -13.63 -28.11 -14.79
N ASN A 590 -13.13 -26.93 -14.37
CA ASN A 590 -11.94 -26.28 -14.90
C ASN A 590 -12.02 -25.93 -16.40
N THR A 591 -13.23 -25.78 -16.95
CA THR A 591 -13.38 -25.08 -18.22
C THR A 591 -12.85 -23.64 -18.07
N LEU A 592 -12.37 -23.04 -19.16
CA LEU A 592 -11.83 -21.69 -19.16
C LEU A 592 -12.87 -20.69 -18.61
N LEU A 593 -14.14 -20.87 -18.94
CA LEU A 593 -15.24 -20.07 -18.39
C LEU A 593 -15.36 -20.23 -16.88
N SER A 594 -15.40 -21.47 -16.37
CA SER A 594 -15.45 -21.74 -14.93
C SER A 594 -14.28 -21.09 -14.20
N CYS A 595 -13.06 -21.23 -14.72
CA CYS A 595 -11.86 -20.59 -14.16
C CYS A 595 -11.97 -19.05 -14.15
N LEU A 596 -12.42 -18.44 -15.26
CA LEU A 596 -12.60 -16.98 -15.37
C LEU A 596 -13.71 -16.43 -14.45
N SER A 597 -14.75 -17.21 -14.20
CA SER A 597 -15.85 -16.84 -13.32
C SER A 597 -15.51 -17.05 -11.84
N ALA A 598 -14.78 -18.12 -11.51
CA ALA A 598 -14.40 -18.49 -10.15
C ALA A 598 -13.13 -17.78 -9.66
N GLY A 599 -12.22 -17.44 -10.57
CA GLY A 599 -10.93 -16.80 -10.28
C GLY A 599 -9.81 -17.76 -9.85
N PHE A 600 -10.06 -19.08 -9.83
CA PHE A 600 -9.10 -20.10 -9.40
C PHE A 600 -9.17 -21.36 -10.28
N ILE A 601 -8.13 -22.21 -10.18
CA ILE A 601 -8.16 -23.57 -10.73
C ILE A 601 -8.47 -24.55 -9.60
N CYS A 602 -9.45 -25.42 -9.83
CA CYS A 602 -9.94 -26.37 -8.86
C CYS A 602 -9.22 -27.73 -8.98
N PRO A 603 -8.82 -28.36 -7.87
CA PRO A 603 -8.84 -27.84 -6.50
C PRO A 603 -7.62 -26.93 -6.23
N LEU A 604 -7.73 -26.03 -5.25
CA LEU A 604 -6.58 -25.24 -4.80
C LEU A 604 -5.53 -26.14 -4.14
N ALA A 605 -4.29 -26.08 -4.63
CA ALA A 605 -3.18 -26.81 -4.02
C ALA A 605 -2.85 -26.25 -2.61
N ASP A 606 -2.75 -27.13 -1.61
CA ASP A 606 -2.26 -26.76 -0.28
C ASP A 606 -0.72 -26.84 -0.27
N PRO A 607 -0.02 -25.70 -0.12
CA PRO A 607 1.44 -25.66 -0.18
C PRO A 607 2.12 -26.36 1.02
N LEU A 608 1.35 -26.75 2.03
CA LEU A 608 1.83 -27.51 3.19
C LEU A 608 1.50 -29.00 3.12
N SER A 609 0.65 -29.43 2.18
CA SER A 609 0.32 -30.83 1.97
C SER A 609 1.41 -31.49 1.10
N GLN A 610 1.82 -32.71 1.48
CA GLN A 610 2.75 -33.52 0.68
C GLN A 610 2.03 -34.36 -0.40
N SER A 611 0.71 -34.19 -0.52
CA SER A 611 -0.09 -34.85 -1.54
C SER A 611 -0.06 -33.99 -2.79
N GLU A 612 0.62 -34.44 -3.84
CA GLU A 612 0.47 -33.85 -5.17
C GLU A 612 -0.98 -34.04 -5.62
N VAL A 613 -1.76 -32.98 -5.53
CA VAL A 613 -3.04 -32.94 -6.21
C VAL A 613 -2.72 -32.58 -7.66
N ALA A 614 -3.05 -33.46 -8.59
CA ALA A 614 -2.86 -33.20 -10.01
C ALA A 614 -3.76 -32.02 -10.41
N LEU A 615 -3.15 -30.85 -10.61
CA LEU A 615 -3.79 -29.72 -11.25
C LEU A 615 -3.90 -30.00 -12.76
N PRO A 616 -4.96 -29.55 -13.44
CA PRO A 616 -5.02 -29.64 -14.88
C PRO A 616 -3.87 -28.85 -15.50
N GLU A 617 -3.26 -29.42 -16.54
CA GLU A 617 -2.22 -28.71 -17.29
C GLU A 617 -2.84 -27.50 -18.01
N PRO A 618 -2.08 -26.41 -18.22
CA PRO A 618 -2.61 -25.20 -18.86
C PRO A 618 -3.28 -25.45 -20.21
N GLU A 619 -2.77 -26.43 -20.98
CA GLU A 619 -3.30 -26.85 -22.27
C GLU A 619 -4.67 -27.53 -22.17
N GLU A 620 -4.97 -28.22 -21.06
CA GLU A 620 -6.28 -28.86 -20.85
C GLU A 620 -7.39 -27.82 -20.70
N ILE A 621 -7.11 -26.77 -19.93
CA ILE A 621 -8.03 -25.63 -19.77
C ILE A 621 -8.16 -24.89 -21.10
N LEU A 622 -7.04 -24.67 -21.79
CA LEU A 622 -7.03 -23.98 -23.08
C LEU A 622 -7.87 -24.72 -24.13
N ALA A 623 -7.89 -26.05 -24.11
CA ALA A 623 -8.70 -26.86 -25.03
C ALA A 623 -10.21 -26.60 -24.90
N THR A 624 -10.68 -26.13 -23.74
CA THR A 624 -12.09 -25.76 -23.52
C THR A 624 -12.45 -24.37 -24.05
N ALA A 625 -11.48 -23.59 -24.55
CA ALA A 625 -11.73 -22.24 -25.05
C ALA A 625 -12.70 -22.19 -26.25
N GLU A 626 -12.79 -23.27 -27.05
CA GLU A 626 -13.78 -23.37 -28.15
C GLU A 626 -15.22 -23.26 -27.64
N GLU A 627 -15.51 -23.61 -26.38
CA GLU A 627 -16.85 -23.48 -25.78
C GLU A 627 -17.26 -22.02 -25.59
N LEU A 628 -16.30 -21.09 -25.53
CA LEU A 628 -16.57 -19.64 -25.41
C LEU A 628 -16.93 -19.00 -26.74
N LYS A 629 -16.79 -19.72 -27.85
CA LYS A 629 -17.08 -19.21 -29.19
C LYS A 629 -18.53 -18.74 -29.28
N ASP A 630 -18.71 -17.58 -29.92
CA ASP A 630 -20.00 -16.90 -30.10
C ASP A 630 -20.75 -16.57 -28.80
N THR A 631 -20.11 -16.74 -27.63
CA THR A 631 -20.71 -16.45 -26.33
C THR A 631 -20.45 -15.00 -25.94
N HIS A 632 -21.51 -14.26 -25.65
CA HIS A 632 -21.40 -12.93 -25.08
C HIS A 632 -21.19 -12.98 -23.57
N LEU A 633 -20.22 -12.21 -23.09
CA LEU A 633 -19.79 -12.19 -21.70
C LEU A 633 -19.67 -10.75 -21.20
N VAL A 634 -19.76 -10.58 -19.88
CA VAL A 634 -19.32 -9.36 -19.19
C VAL A 634 -18.00 -9.66 -18.51
N CYS A 635 -16.95 -8.91 -18.86
CA CYS A 635 -15.63 -9.04 -18.26
C CYS A 635 -15.37 -7.86 -17.33
N ILE A 636 -15.02 -8.14 -16.08
CA ILE A 636 -14.53 -7.13 -15.12
C ILE A 636 -13.03 -7.00 -15.30
N LEU A 637 -12.60 -5.79 -15.63
CA LEU A 637 -11.22 -5.43 -15.89
C LEU A 637 -10.72 -4.46 -14.82
N ASP A 638 -9.53 -4.77 -14.30
CA ASP A 638 -8.73 -3.87 -13.49
C ASP A 638 -7.60 -3.30 -14.34
N LEU A 639 -7.61 -1.98 -14.47
CA LEU A 639 -6.60 -1.23 -15.21
C LEU A 639 -5.61 -0.62 -14.23
N CYS A 640 -4.32 -0.70 -14.55
CA CYS A 640 -3.28 -0.02 -13.77
C CYS A 640 -2.14 0.50 -14.62
N HIS A 641 -1.79 1.78 -14.47
CA HIS A 641 -0.63 2.38 -15.12
C HIS A 641 0.62 2.22 -14.26
N LEU A 642 1.62 1.48 -14.71
CA LEU A 642 2.84 1.16 -13.94
C LEU A 642 4.03 2.09 -14.20
N GLY A 643 3.87 3.07 -15.10
CA GLY A 643 4.90 4.08 -15.42
C GLY A 643 5.51 3.87 -16.81
N GLY A 644 5.97 4.96 -17.43
CA GLY A 644 6.31 4.95 -18.85
C GLY A 644 5.12 4.48 -19.70
N GLU A 645 5.37 3.65 -20.70
CA GLU A 645 4.35 3.05 -21.58
C GLU A 645 3.69 1.78 -21.00
N LYS A 646 3.90 1.48 -19.72
CA LYS A 646 3.42 0.23 -19.10
C LYS A 646 2.03 0.42 -18.51
N VAL A 647 1.03 -0.15 -19.17
CA VAL A 647 -0.33 -0.28 -18.66
C VAL A 647 -0.70 -1.77 -18.61
N GLU A 648 -1.33 -2.17 -17.51
CA GLU A 648 -1.85 -3.51 -17.30
C GLU A 648 -3.37 -3.51 -17.34
N VAL A 649 -3.90 -4.60 -17.89
CA VAL A 649 -5.33 -4.89 -17.94
C VAL A 649 -5.51 -6.31 -17.45
N ILE A 650 -6.08 -6.46 -16.26
CA ILE A 650 -6.26 -7.76 -15.59
C ILE A 650 -7.74 -8.11 -15.55
N ILE A 651 -8.10 -9.30 -16.00
CA ILE A 651 -9.44 -9.85 -15.84
C ILE A 651 -9.57 -10.37 -14.42
N THR A 652 -10.48 -9.78 -13.63
CA THR A 652 -10.74 -10.24 -12.26
C THR A 652 -11.90 -11.21 -12.18
N LYS A 653 -12.89 -11.09 -13.08
CA LYS A 653 -14.05 -11.97 -13.15
C LYS A 653 -14.77 -11.87 -14.49
N VAL A 654 -15.36 -12.97 -14.94
CA VAL A 654 -16.23 -13.02 -16.11
C VAL A 654 -17.62 -13.54 -15.73
N TYR A 655 -18.65 -12.92 -16.29
CA TYR A 655 -20.04 -13.31 -16.13
C TYR A 655 -20.66 -13.72 -17.46
N ARG A 656 -21.49 -14.77 -17.43
CA ARG A 656 -22.42 -15.06 -18.52
C ARG A 656 -23.55 -14.04 -18.51
N MET A 657 -24.21 -13.87 -19.66
CA MET A 657 -25.39 -13.02 -19.74
C MET A 657 -26.54 -13.48 -18.83
N THR A 658 -26.61 -14.77 -18.47
CA THR A 658 -27.57 -15.30 -17.50
C THR A 658 -27.31 -14.85 -16.06
N ASP A 659 -26.06 -14.46 -15.77
CA ASP A 659 -25.58 -14.14 -14.42
C ASP A 659 -25.60 -12.61 -14.19
N ILE A 660 -26.35 -11.90 -15.05
CA ILE A 660 -26.57 -10.45 -15.00
C ILE A 660 -27.97 -10.17 -14.50
N ALA A 661 -28.07 -9.33 -13.47
CA ALA A 661 -29.34 -8.79 -13.00
C ALA A 661 -29.40 -7.29 -13.33
N LEU A 662 -30.44 -6.88 -14.06
CA LEU A 662 -30.81 -5.48 -14.22
C LEU A 662 -31.66 -5.09 -13.01
N VAL A 663 -31.17 -4.15 -12.21
CA VAL A 663 -31.81 -3.73 -10.95
C VAL A 663 -32.28 -2.28 -11.03
#